data_AF-A0A9Q0N6W0-F1
#
_entry.id   AF-A0A9Q0N6W0-F1
#
_cell.length_a   1.000
_cell.length_b   1.000
_cell.length_c   1.000
_cell.angle_alpha   90.00
_cell.angle_beta   90.00
_cell.angle_gamma   90.00
#
_symmetry.space_group_name_H-M   'P 1'
#
loop_
_entity.id
_entity.type
_entity.pdbx_description
1 polymer ?
#
loop_
_entity_poly.entity_id
_entity_poly.type
_entity_poly.pdbx_seq_one_letter_code
_entity_poly.pdbx_strand_id
1 'polypeptide(L)'
;MEIAASIDEPHIETLRESDCVTSHEHDWNINRQNQIDADAGTSDIIEKCTSVIIDMSINTIPKGGQRQLPTIKRSNRGDSLKSIHELSTIERGTYSFMQMSVQEGRRSKRKDITAEQVNAYLKDHPDFLERHVMEEVELEQLERWMIRRTQRARKQTLPMGKNGRKTSLSRWKFCVHADKRQMLLDLTHSLQIRPTRAHVLWELANCISSAVGADGFRLYLAETGDPDVLSLYIGSDIGEPKLEKVKCGLTIPTYVARTREAIRLSKGDVDARFPDGLSKEGDIAHILCQAITQPDGDLVAVLELIRKEDELPFHEEDEEIACSYLVWGGIALHYAHLFLNINKQRKLNDFLLAVVKSIFQDMVSMDMLVIKIMNFAQRLVDADRASLFLVDSKSKELYATIFDVGIDCNNISQSSDSGGEENGKQPPSREIRFPIGTGIAGQVALSGEILNIVDAYSDPRFNRTVDAITGYKTETILCMPIYIRGSLIGVVQMVNKRSGYFTKDDEEAFQMFAVYCGLALHHAKLYDKIRRSEQKYKVALEVLSYHNTCTSEEVQSCLNQGIPENVEHIDSYYFNPFDYDDFGKAKCAIYMFIDLFGLQRFDKASLVRFTLTIKKNYRRVPYHNWTHGFSVANTMYSVIKNSVDAFRSNERLALFIGSLCHDLDHRGKNNKFMLDTDSPIAAIYSTSTMEHHHFNQTVTILQQDGHNIFSKLNSSEYKQVLGLVKHCILATDLALFFPNRAKLSMLMEEEKFSWSILEHRMLIQAIAMTASDLSASAKPWEIQVQTVKVIFEEFYQQGDAERAAGRTPISMMDREQPDQQAASQVGFLNGICIPCYSLLYRLIPETKPLLEMCQKNLNRWRSIAEDVISKKASITN
;
A
#
# COMPACT_ATOMS: atom_id res chain seq x y z
N MET A 1 4.84 -46.19 5.65
CA MET A 1 3.38 -46.00 5.51
C MET A 1 2.79 -46.06 6.91
N GLU A 2 1.83 -45.18 7.23
CA GLU A 2 1.18 -44.96 8.56
C GLU A 2 1.76 -43.93 9.54
N ILE A 3 2.46 -42.86 9.08
CA ILE A 3 2.66 -41.63 9.90
C ILE A 3 2.23 -40.34 9.15
N ALA A 4 1.69 -40.45 7.94
CA ALA A 4 1.38 -39.30 7.07
C ALA A 4 -0.12 -38.93 6.98
N ALA A 5 -0.90 -39.18 8.04
CA ALA A 5 -2.34 -38.90 8.06
C ALA A 5 -2.76 -38.17 9.35
N SER A 6 -2.43 -36.88 9.47
CA SER A 6 -3.14 -35.90 10.32
C SER A 6 -2.58 -34.48 10.19
N ILE A 7 -2.17 -34.08 8.98
CA ILE A 7 -1.87 -32.67 8.71
C ILE A 7 -3.16 -32.09 8.14
N ASP A 8 -3.94 -31.44 9.01
CA ASP A 8 -5.03 -30.57 8.57
C ASP A 8 -4.45 -29.53 7.61
N GLU A 9 -4.88 -29.59 6.36
CA GLU A 9 -4.59 -28.60 5.34
C GLU A 9 -5.05 -27.22 5.83
N PRO A 10 -4.17 -26.22 5.94
CA PRO A 10 -4.65 -24.86 5.86
C PRO A 10 -5.06 -24.65 4.41
N HIS A 11 -6.34 -24.37 4.16
CA HIS A 11 -6.80 -23.80 2.90
C HIS A 11 -5.92 -22.58 2.57
N ILE A 12 -4.93 -22.78 1.69
CA ILE A 12 -4.22 -21.71 1.04
C ILE A 12 -5.14 -21.28 -0.10
N GLU A 13 -6.04 -20.34 0.19
CA GLU A 13 -6.58 -19.50 -0.86
C GLU A 13 -5.41 -18.80 -1.53
N THR A 14 -5.10 -19.25 -2.74
CA THR A 14 -4.30 -18.51 -3.71
C THR A 14 -5.02 -17.17 -3.93
N LEU A 15 -4.49 -16.11 -3.31
CA LEU A 15 -4.80 -14.73 -3.69
C LEU A 15 -4.34 -14.55 -5.14
N ARG A 16 -5.27 -14.79 -6.07
CA ARG A 16 -5.20 -14.27 -7.43
C ARG A 16 -5.23 -12.74 -7.30
N GLU A 17 -4.19 -12.08 -7.80
CA GLU A 17 -4.23 -10.66 -8.13
C GLU A 17 -5.11 -10.46 -9.37
N SER A 18 -6.42 -10.64 -9.19
CA SER A 18 -7.47 -10.24 -10.10
C SER A 18 -8.78 -10.46 -9.33
N ASP A 19 -9.53 -9.38 -9.10
CA ASP A 19 -10.81 -9.31 -8.37
C ASP A 19 -10.73 -8.76 -6.94
N CYS A 20 -10.22 -7.53 -6.79
CA CYS A 20 -10.53 -6.64 -5.65
C CYS A 20 -10.62 -5.18 -6.14
N VAL A 21 -11.62 -4.89 -6.97
CA VAL A 21 -12.08 -3.52 -7.25
C VAL A 21 -13.62 -3.50 -7.19
N THR A 22 -14.21 -4.01 -6.11
CA THR A 22 -15.67 -3.92 -5.87
C THR A 22 -15.99 -4.08 -4.38
N SER A 23 -15.39 -3.26 -3.51
CA SER A 23 -15.91 -3.03 -2.16
C SER A 23 -15.58 -1.65 -1.58
N HIS A 24 -14.98 -0.76 -2.37
CA HIS A 24 -14.76 0.65 -2.03
C HIS A 24 -15.95 1.57 -2.34
N GLU A 25 -17.15 1.03 -2.57
CA GLU A 25 -18.35 1.85 -2.85
C GLU A 25 -19.24 2.13 -1.62
N HIS A 26 -18.98 1.53 -0.45
CA HIS A 26 -19.76 1.82 0.76
C HIS A 26 -19.13 2.85 1.70
N ASP A 27 -17.80 2.91 1.81
CA ASP A 27 -17.11 3.96 2.60
C ASP A 27 -17.00 5.29 1.85
N TRP A 28 -17.10 5.28 0.51
CA TRP A 28 -17.17 6.49 -0.30
C TRP A 28 -18.53 7.20 -0.21
N ASN A 29 -19.59 6.51 0.23
CA ASN A 29 -20.92 7.10 0.39
C ASN A 29 -21.11 7.80 1.75
N ILE A 30 -20.37 7.44 2.80
CA ILE A 30 -20.47 8.12 4.11
C ILE A 30 -19.72 9.45 4.09
N ASN A 31 -18.58 9.53 3.39
CA ASN A 31 -17.88 10.81 3.16
C ASN A 31 -18.65 11.72 2.20
N ARG A 32 -19.42 11.16 1.25
CA ARG A 32 -20.30 11.93 0.37
C ARG A 32 -21.55 12.42 1.10
N GLN A 33 -22.10 11.65 2.05
CA GLN A 33 -23.23 12.09 2.87
C GLN A 33 -22.83 13.23 3.84
N ASN A 34 -21.64 13.15 4.45
CA ASN A 34 -21.11 14.24 5.28
C ASN A 34 -20.70 15.50 4.48
N GLN A 35 -20.41 15.33 3.18
CA GLN A 35 -20.18 16.44 2.25
C GLN A 35 -21.49 17.00 1.69
N ILE A 36 -22.55 16.17 1.56
CA ILE A 36 -23.92 16.58 1.22
C ILE A 36 -24.60 17.32 2.39
N ASP A 37 -24.29 16.97 3.64
CA ASP A 37 -24.79 17.70 4.82
C ASP A 37 -24.02 19.01 5.04
N ALA A 38 -22.77 19.11 4.56
CA ALA A 38 -22.04 20.38 4.44
C ALA A 38 -22.59 21.26 3.30
N ASP A 39 -23.10 20.65 2.22
CA ASP A 39 -23.74 21.34 1.09
C ASP A 39 -25.21 21.69 1.34
N ALA A 40 -25.90 21.08 2.30
CA ALA A 40 -27.27 21.42 2.68
C ALA A 40 -27.37 22.81 3.32
N GLY A 41 -26.35 23.23 4.09
CA GLY A 41 -26.24 24.60 4.61
C GLY A 41 -25.87 25.63 3.53
N THR A 42 -25.13 25.21 2.51
CA THR A 42 -24.77 26.04 1.35
C THR A 42 -25.94 26.20 0.37
N SER A 43 -26.79 25.18 0.24
CA SER A 43 -28.00 25.19 -0.60
C SER A 43 -29.02 26.23 -0.15
N ASP A 44 -29.23 26.42 1.15
CA ASP A 44 -30.20 27.40 1.68
C ASP A 44 -29.69 28.86 1.56
N ILE A 45 -28.37 29.04 1.45
CA ILE A 45 -27.70 30.32 1.12
C ILE A 45 -27.75 30.59 -0.39
N ILE A 46 -27.54 29.56 -1.21
CA ILE A 46 -27.61 29.64 -2.68
C ILE A 46 -29.05 29.87 -3.14
N GLU A 47 -30.07 29.24 -2.54
CA GLU A 47 -31.48 29.42 -2.89
C GLU A 47 -31.97 30.85 -2.58
N LYS A 48 -31.52 31.43 -1.46
CA LYS A 48 -31.78 32.83 -1.09
C LYS A 48 -31.06 33.81 -2.02
N CYS A 49 -29.80 33.55 -2.38
CA CYS A 49 -29.05 34.34 -3.37
C CYS A 49 -29.65 34.26 -4.77
N THR A 50 -30.15 33.10 -5.19
CA THR A 50 -30.77 32.89 -6.51
C THR A 50 -32.08 33.69 -6.64
N SER A 51 -32.90 33.73 -5.57
CA SER A 51 -34.13 34.57 -5.53
C SER A 51 -33.85 36.07 -5.69
N VAL A 52 -32.68 36.52 -5.21
CA VAL A 52 -32.23 37.92 -5.25
C VAL A 52 -31.75 38.29 -6.65
N ILE A 53 -31.05 37.38 -7.35
CA ILE A 53 -30.50 37.62 -8.69
C ILE A 53 -31.59 37.52 -9.78
N ILE A 54 -32.60 36.68 -9.60
CA ILE A 54 -33.79 36.61 -10.49
C ILE A 54 -34.56 37.95 -10.51
N ASP A 55 -34.64 38.63 -9.37
CA ASP A 55 -35.31 39.92 -9.19
C ASP A 55 -34.53 41.10 -9.82
N MET A 56 -33.21 40.93 -10.02
CA MET A 56 -32.34 41.88 -10.76
C MET A 56 -32.66 41.89 -12.26
N SER A 57 -32.81 40.72 -12.88
CA SER A 57 -32.88 40.55 -14.34
C SER A 57 -34.21 41.00 -14.97
N ILE A 58 -35.31 40.96 -14.22
CA ILE A 58 -36.65 41.34 -14.71
C ILE A 58 -36.75 42.87 -14.94
N ASN A 59 -35.96 43.67 -14.21
CA ASN A 59 -36.10 45.13 -14.14
C ASN A 59 -35.08 45.92 -14.96
N THR A 60 -34.15 45.26 -15.65
CA THR A 60 -33.04 45.89 -16.41
C THR A 60 -33.16 45.82 -17.94
N ILE A 61 -34.27 45.32 -18.50
CA ILE A 61 -34.49 45.32 -19.96
C ILE A 61 -34.63 46.77 -20.48
N PRO A 62 -33.73 47.28 -21.34
CA PRO A 62 -33.80 48.66 -21.82
C PRO A 62 -34.94 48.84 -22.84
N LYS A 63 -35.81 49.85 -22.62
CA LYS A 63 -36.70 50.36 -23.68
C LYS A 63 -35.85 51.12 -24.71
N GLY A 64 -36.04 50.80 -25.99
CA GLY A 64 -35.11 51.09 -27.07
C GLY A 64 -34.68 52.56 -27.26
N GLY A 65 -33.47 52.73 -27.76
CA GLY A 65 -32.92 53.99 -28.25
C GLY A 65 -31.54 53.79 -28.87
N GLN A 66 -31.42 54.05 -30.18
CA GLN A 66 -30.17 53.96 -30.97
C GLN A 66 -29.08 54.91 -30.45
N ARG A 67 -27.82 54.44 -30.39
CA ARG A 67 -26.63 55.30 -30.55
C ARG A 67 -25.41 54.51 -31.05
N GLN A 68 -24.64 55.17 -31.91
CA GLN A 68 -23.59 54.67 -32.81
C GLN A 68 -22.31 54.20 -32.12
N LEU A 69 -21.65 53.20 -32.71
CA LEU A 69 -20.31 52.70 -32.40
C LEU A 69 -19.20 53.65 -32.91
N PRO A 70 -18.07 53.78 -32.19
CA PRO A 70 -16.79 54.12 -32.78
C PRO A 70 -15.78 52.96 -32.75
N THR A 71 -14.84 53.08 -33.69
CA THR A 71 -14.01 52.07 -34.35
C THR A 71 -12.71 51.73 -33.60
N ILE A 72 -12.29 50.47 -33.71
CA ILE A 72 -11.04 49.90 -33.18
C ILE A 72 -9.82 50.34 -34.04
N LYS A 73 -8.71 50.72 -33.39
CA LYS A 73 -7.36 50.71 -33.99
C LYS A 73 -6.47 49.70 -33.27
N ARG A 74 -5.94 48.74 -34.03
CA ARG A 74 -4.90 47.77 -33.65
C ARG A 74 -3.50 48.42 -33.67
N SER A 75 -2.61 47.99 -32.77
CA SER A 75 -1.18 47.92 -33.06
C SER A 75 -0.51 46.71 -32.40
N ASN A 76 0.28 46.02 -33.23
CA ASN A 76 1.00 44.76 -33.02
C ASN A 76 2.20 44.84 -32.05
N ARG A 77 2.50 43.70 -31.42
CA ARG A 77 3.80 42.97 -31.29
C ARG A 77 3.57 41.92 -30.18
N GLY A 78 3.88 40.63 -30.30
CA GLY A 78 4.77 39.87 -31.19
C GLY A 78 5.62 38.95 -30.30
N ASP A 79 5.40 37.64 -30.43
CA ASP A 79 6.20 36.48 -29.97
C ASP A 79 6.16 36.13 -28.46
N SER A 80 5.99 34.87 -28.02
CA SER A 80 6.17 33.57 -28.69
C SER A 80 5.31 32.46 -28.05
N LEU A 81 4.85 31.55 -28.92
CA LEU A 81 4.15 30.30 -28.62
C LEU A 81 5.11 29.21 -28.10
N LYS A 82 4.63 28.35 -27.19
CA LYS A 82 4.62 26.88 -27.33
C LYS A 82 4.00 26.20 -26.10
N SER A 83 2.75 25.76 -26.24
CA SER A 83 2.24 24.46 -25.74
C SER A 83 0.76 24.33 -26.12
N ILE A 84 0.52 24.06 -27.41
CA ILE A 84 -0.74 23.53 -27.93
C ILE A 84 -0.62 22.01 -27.77
N HIS A 85 -1.26 21.44 -26.74
CA HIS A 85 -1.77 20.07 -26.82
C HIS A 85 -2.77 19.76 -25.68
N GLU A 86 -3.79 20.60 -25.48
CA GLU A 86 -4.95 20.22 -24.64
C GLU A 86 -6.22 21.07 -24.91
N LEU A 87 -6.39 21.55 -26.15
CA LEU A 87 -7.55 22.33 -26.60
C LEU A 87 -8.21 21.69 -27.84
N SER A 88 -8.50 20.39 -27.80
CA SER A 88 -9.15 19.69 -28.92
C SER A 88 -10.47 18.99 -28.55
N THR A 89 -11.15 19.42 -27.49
CA THR A 89 -12.45 18.80 -27.11
C THR A 89 -13.58 19.81 -26.82
N ILE A 90 -13.36 21.11 -27.02
CA ILE A 90 -14.36 22.17 -26.75
C ILE A 90 -14.77 22.91 -28.05
N GLU A 91 -14.64 22.26 -29.21
CA GLU A 91 -15.05 22.80 -30.52
C GLU A 91 -16.26 22.09 -31.16
N ARG A 92 -17.09 21.38 -30.38
CA ARG A 92 -18.31 20.69 -30.92
C ARG A 92 -19.65 21.12 -30.32
N GLY A 93 -19.72 22.28 -29.66
CA GLY A 93 -20.97 22.81 -29.08
C GLY A 93 -21.61 24.00 -29.82
N THR A 94 -20.84 24.72 -30.64
CA THR A 94 -21.24 26.03 -31.19
C THR A 94 -21.67 26.01 -32.66
N TYR A 95 -21.69 24.83 -33.30
CA TYR A 95 -22.06 24.66 -34.72
C TYR A 95 -23.44 23.99 -34.96
N SER A 96 -24.41 24.14 -34.04
CA SER A 96 -25.76 23.57 -34.20
C SER A 96 -26.90 24.60 -34.08
N PHE A 97 -26.68 25.85 -34.51
CA PHE A 97 -27.78 26.82 -34.64
C PHE A 97 -27.88 27.51 -36.01
N MET A 98 -27.07 27.09 -36.99
CA MET A 98 -27.00 27.80 -38.28
C MET A 98 -27.38 26.98 -39.53
N GLN A 99 -27.86 25.74 -39.41
CA GLN A 99 -28.38 24.99 -40.56
C GLN A 99 -29.55 24.07 -40.21
N MET A 100 -30.74 24.61 -39.97
CA MET A 100 -32.01 23.91 -40.23
C MET A 100 -33.14 24.92 -40.42
N SER A 101 -33.16 25.57 -41.59
CA SER A 101 -34.39 26.13 -42.16
C SER A 101 -34.20 26.36 -43.66
N VAL A 102 -34.24 25.28 -44.44
CA VAL A 102 -34.59 25.33 -45.87
C VAL A 102 -35.71 24.32 -46.09
N GLN A 103 -36.92 24.71 -45.70
CA GLN A 103 -38.16 24.40 -46.41
C GLN A 103 -39.28 25.26 -45.83
N GLU A 104 -40.12 25.76 -46.73
CA GLU A 104 -41.31 26.58 -46.52
C GLU A 104 -41.11 28.07 -46.22
N GLY A 105 -41.33 28.86 -47.27
CA GLY A 105 -41.39 30.31 -47.20
C GLY A 105 -42.58 30.79 -46.39
N ARG A 106 -42.32 31.65 -45.41
CA ARG A 106 -43.21 32.73 -44.96
C ARG A 106 -42.39 33.70 -44.11
N ARG A 107 -42.31 34.96 -44.56
CA ARG A 107 -41.87 36.09 -43.72
C ARG A 107 -42.73 36.10 -42.46
N SER A 108 -42.17 35.73 -41.30
CA SER A 108 -42.82 35.91 -40.00
C SER A 108 -41.97 36.79 -39.10
N LYS A 109 -42.60 37.80 -38.51
CA LYS A 109 -42.00 38.85 -37.67
C LYS A 109 -41.21 38.23 -36.51
N ARG A 110 -40.01 38.76 -36.22
CA ARG A 110 -39.29 38.48 -34.96
C ARG A 110 -40.25 38.74 -33.80
N LYS A 111 -40.53 37.72 -32.99
CA LYS A 111 -41.23 37.89 -31.70
C LYS A 111 -40.19 38.40 -30.69
N ASP A 112 -40.43 39.57 -30.13
CA ASP A 112 -39.67 40.07 -28.99
C ASP A 112 -39.87 39.12 -27.80
N ILE A 113 -38.77 38.68 -27.19
CA ILE A 113 -38.79 37.81 -26.01
C ILE A 113 -39.33 38.64 -24.83
N THR A 114 -40.33 38.14 -24.12
CA THR A 114 -40.93 38.86 -22.98
C THR A 114 -40.12 38.69 -21.70
N ALA A 115 -40.16 39.67 -20.80
CA ALA A 115 -39.44 39.64 -19.51
C ALA A 115 -39.75 38.38 -18.68
N GLU A 116 -40.98 37.87 -18.77
CA GLU A 116 -41.42 36.66 -18.10
C GLU A 116 -40.77 35.39 -18.66
N GLN A 117 -40.48 35.35 -19.97
CA GLN A 117 -39.80 34.22 -20.61
C GLN A 117 -38.32 34.18 -20.26
N VAL A 118 -37.67 35.35 -20.17
CA VAL A 118 -36.29 35.47 -19.67
C VAL A 118 -36.22 35.03 -18.20
N ASN A 119 -37.21 35.42 -17.41
CA ASN A 119 -37.28 35.07 -15.99
C ASN A 119 -37.45 33.57 -15.75
N ALA A 120 -38.31 32.90 -16.53
CA ALA A 120 -38.48 31.45 -16.47
C ALA A 120 -37.19 30.71 -16.87
N TYR A 121 -36.49 31.20 -17.91
CA TYR A 121 -35.25 30.60 -18.38
C TYR A 121 -34.10 30.73 -17.37
N LEU A 122 -33.95 31.89 -16.73
CA LEU A 122 -32.92 32.13 -15.71
C LEU A 122 -33.17 31.36 -14.40
N LYS A 123 -34.42 31.00 -14.11
CA LYS A 123 -34.77 30.10 -12.99
C LYS A 123 -34.34 28.66 -13.25
N ASP A 124 -34.51 28.17 -14.48
CA ASP A 124 -34.15 26.79 -14.85
C ASP A 124 -32.65 26.58 -15.07
N HIS A 125 -31.85 27.65 -15.23
CA HIS A 125 -30.42 27.59 -15.52
C HIS A 125 -29.60 28.51 -14.59
N PRO A 126 -29.48 28.18 -13.29
CA PRO A 126 -28.80 29.03 -12.30
C PRO A 126 -27.30 29.19 -12.60
N ASP A 127 -26.63 28.16 -13.12
CA ASP A 127 -25.20 28.19 -13.45
C ASP A 127 -24.84 29.23 -14.52
N PHE A 128 -25.77 29.48 -15.45
CA PHE A 128 -25.57 30.50 -16.50
C PHE A 128 -25.62 31.90 -15.89
N LEU A 129 -26.56 32.12 -14.96
CA LEU A 129 -26.73 33.39 -14.28
C LEU A 129 -25.56 33.68 -13.35
N GLU A 130 -25.09 32.68 -12.61
CA GLU A 130 -23.91 32.78 -11.74
C GLU A 130 -22.67 33.15 -12.54
N ARG A 131 -22.43 32.46 -13.66
CA ARG A 131 -21.29 32.74 -14.54
C ARG A 131 -21.39 34.13 -15.16
N HIS A 132 -22.58 34.54 -15.61
CA HIS A 132 -22.79 35.87 -16.18
C HIS A 132 -22.61 36.99 -15.14
N VAL A 133 -23.07 36.80 -13.90
CA VAL A 133 -22.88 37.78 -12.83
C VAL A 133 -21.42 37.88 -12.41
N MET A 134 -20.70 36.75 -12.35
CA MET A 134 -19.27 36.73 -11.99
C MET A 134 -18.36 37.31 -13.08
N GLU A 135 -18.72 37.12 -14.36
CA GLU A 135 -17.84 37.48 -15.48
C GLU A 135 -18.19 38.83 -16.13
N GLU A 136 -19.48 39.21 -16.19
CA GLU A 136 -19.96 40.33 -17.02
C GLU A 136 -20.59 41.48 -16.21
N VAL A 137 -20.92 41.27 -14.93
CA VAL A 137 -21.54 42.32 -14.09
C VAL A 137 -20.49 42.98 -13.20
N GLU A 138 -20.23 44.26 -13.48
CA GLU A 138 -19.36 45.09 -12.66
C GLU A 138 -19.84 45.14 -11.20
N LEU A 139 -18.93 44.90 -10.25
CA LEU A 139 -19.22 44.82 -8.81
C LEU A 139 -20.00 46.05 -8.30
N GLU A 140 -19.72 47.22 -8.88
CA GLU A 140 -20.35 48.50 -8.54
C GLU A 140 -21.84 48.56 -8.91
N GLN A 141 -22.29 47.80 -9.93
CA GLN A 141 -23.70 47.70 -10.29
C GLN A 141 -24.48 46.79 -9.33
N LEU A 142 -23.85 45.71 -8.86
CA LEU A 142 -24.42 44.77 -7.89
C LEU A 142 -24.68 45.47 -6.55
N GLU A 143 -23.69 46.24 -6.07
CA GLU A 143 -23.77 47.03 -4.84
C GLU A 143 -24.87 48.09 -4.90
N ARG A 144 -24.94 48.87 -6.00
CA ARG A 144 -26.01 49.87 -6.20
C ARG A 144 -27.40 49.26 -6.28
N TRP A 145 -27.52 48.01 -6.69
CA TRP A 145 -28.79 47.31 -6.72
C TRP A 145 -29.18 46.80 -5.33
N MET A 146 -28.26 46.18 -4.58
CA MET A 146 -28.49 45.77 -3.19
C MET A 146 -28.96 46.95 -2.33
N ILE A 147 -28.25 48.09 -2.39
CA ILE A 147 -28.61 49.31 -1.65
C ILE A 147 -30.05 49.77 -1.96
N ARG A 148 -30.45 49.73 -3.24
CA ARG A 148 -31.82 50.12 -3.66
C ARG A 148 -32.89 49.13 -3.17
N ARG A 149 -32.55 47.84 -3.06
CA ARG A 149 -33.44 46.80 -2.51
C ARG A 149 -33.61 46.97 -1.00
N THR A 150 -32.52 47.16 -0.26
CA THR A 150 -32.58 47.35 1.21
C THR A 150 -33.32 48.63 1.59
N GLN A 151 -33.12 49.73 0.83
CA GLN A 151 -33.88 50.97 1.02
C GLN A 151 -35.38 50.85 0.68
N ARG A 152 -35.74 50.02 -0.30
CA ARG A 152 -37.15 49.74 -0.64
C ARG A 152 -37.85 48.87 0.41
N ALA A 153 -37.13 47.91 0.99
CA ALA A 153 -37.64 47.09 2.10
C ALA A 153 -37.90 47.93 3.37
N ARG A 154 -37.01 48.88 3.72
CA ARG A 154 -37.20 49.80 4.85
C ARG A 154 -38.29 50.86 4.63
N LYS A 155 -38.54 51.29 3.39
CA LYS A 155 -39.63 52.25 3.08
C LYS A 155 -41.04 51.67 3.22
N GLN A 156 -41.18 50.35 3.28
CA GLN A 156 -42.48 49.70 3.48
C GLN A 156 -42.88 49.57 4.96
N THR A 157 -41.99 49.85 5.93
CA THR A 157 -42.25 49.63 7.36
C THR A 157 -42.36 50.88 8.23
N LEU A 158 -42.33 52.10 7.66
CA LEU A 158 -42.37 53.37 8.45
C LEU A 158 -43.36 54.41 7.86
N PRO A 159 -44.15 55.13 8.67
CA PRO A 159 -44.98 56.24 8.19
C PRO A 159 -44.14 57.50 7.91
N MET A 160 -44.55 58.22 6.87
CA MET A 160 -43.89 59.42 6.34
C MET A 160 -43.78 60.56 7.37
N GLY A 161 -42.53 60.95 7.69
CA GLY A 161 -42.25 62.26 8.29
C GLY A 161 -40.93 62.34 9.05
N LYS A 162 -39.85 62.75 8.37
CA LYS A 162 -38.82 63.70 8.85
C LYS A 162 -37.71 63.82 7.80
N ASN A 163 -37.38 65.06 7.45
CA ASN A 163 -36.32 65.42 6.51
C ASN A 163 -34.94 65.03 7.07
N GLY A 164 -34.46 63.84 6.71
CA GLY A 164 -33.06 63.46 6.89
C GLY A 164 -32.17 64.22 5.90
N ARG A 165 -31.02 64.71 6.38
CA ARG A 165 -29.92 65.20 5.53
C ARG A 165 -29.66 64.17 4.42
N LYS A 166 -29.41 64.64 3.19
CA LYS A 166 -28.96 63.78 2.10
C LYS A 166 -27.69 63.05 2.54
N THR A 167 -27.79 61.72 2.69
CA THR A 167 -26.70 60.78 2.98
C THR A 167 -25.49 61.12 2.13
N SER A 168 -24.37 61.51 2.74
CA SER A 168 -23.13 61.65 1.98
C SER A 168 -22.58 60.25 1.71
N LEU A 169 -23.08 59.63 0.63
CA LEU A 169 -22.61 58.38 0.03
C LEU A 169 -21.07 58.30 -0.04
N SER A 170 -20.39 59.45 -0.13
CA SER A 170 -18.94 59.58 -0.13
C SER A 170 -18.27 59.15 1.17
N ARG A 171 -18.83 59.44 2.36
CA ARG A 171 -18.18 59.11 3.65
C ARG A 171 -18.26 57.61 3.94
N TRP A 172 -19.44 57.02 3.69
CA TRP A 172 -19.66 55.57 3.72
C TRP A 172 -18.78 54.85 2.68
N LYS A 173 -18.77 55.29 1.41
CA LYS A 173 -17.98 54.66 0.34
C LYS A 173 -16.46 54.74 0.59
N PHE A 174 -15.95 55.78 1.27
CA PHE A 174 -14.52 55.90 1.58
C PHE A 174 -14.10 55.00 2.77
N CYS A 175 -14.88 54.98 3.87
CA CYS A 175 -14.56 54.17 5.05
C CYS A 175 -14.83 52.67 4.84
N VAL A 176 -15.69 52.32 3.88
CA VAL A 176 -16.14 50.93 3.63
C VAL A 176 -15.24 50.18 2.64
N HIS A 177 -14.56 50.84 1.69
CA HIS A 177 -13.74 50.14 0.68
C HIS A 177 -12.23 50.14 0.96
N ALA A 178 -11.66 51.19 1.56
CA ALA A 178 -10.23 51.26 1.83
C ALA A 178 -9.80 50.42 3.05
N ASP A 179 -10.58 50.44 4.13
CA ASP A 179 -10.22 49.81 5.41
C ASP A 179 -10.63 48.33 5.54
N LYS A 180 -11.65 47.84 4.81
CA LYS A 180 -12.13 46.45 4.98
C LYS A 180 -11.09 45.39 4.62
N ARG A 181 -10.33 45.60 3.54
CA ARG A 181 -9.32 44.64 3.10
C ARG A 181 -8.14 44.62 4.07
N GLN A 182 -7.71 45.80 4.53
CA GLN A 182 -6.63 45.94 5.50
C GLN A 182 -7.04 45.35 6.85
N MET A 183 -8.25 45.67 7.33
CA MET A 183 -8.84 45.08 8.54
C MET A 183 -8.94 43.56 8.46
N LEU A 184 -9.44 42.99 7.35
CA LEU A 184 -9.47 41.54 7.18
C LEU A 184 -8.07 40.93 7.15
N LEU A 185 -7.09 41.58 6.52
CA LEU A 185 -5.70 41.15 6.53
C LEU A 185 -5.09 41.20 7.94
N ASP A 186 -5.33 42.27 8.69
CA ASP A 186 -4.81 42.45 10.04
C ASP A 186 -5.47 41.49 11.03
N LEU A 187 -6.78 41.23 10.86
CA LEU A 187 -7.54 40.31 11.69
C LEU A 187 -7.20 38.85 11.35
N THR A 188 -6.98 38.50 10.07
CA THR A 188 -6.48 37.17 9.67
C THR A 188 -5.02 36.94 10.08
N HIS A 189 -4.17 37.95 10.04
CA HIS A 189 -2.80 37.87 10.54
C HIS A 189 -2.77 37.73 12.07
N SER A 190 -3.58 38.51 12.80
CA SER A 190 -3.71 38.40 14.25
C SER A 190 -4.28 37.04 14.68
N LEU A 191 -5.19 36.47 13.89
CA LEU A 191 -5.68 35.10 14.04
C LEU A 191 -4.58 34.04 13.91
N GLN A 192 -3.62 34.23 13.01
CA GLN A 192 -2.46 33.34 12.87
C GLN A 192 -1.50 33.45 14.06
N ILE A 193 -1.36 34.64 14.65
CA ILE A 193 -0.45 34.89 15.77
C ILE A 193 -1.04 34.39 17.10
N ARG A 194 -2.31 34.72 17.39
CA ARG A 194 -3.01 34.37 18.63
C ARG A 194 -4.48 34.01 18.35
N PRO A 195 -4.80 32.75 18.08
CA PRO A 195 -6.17 32.30 17.84
C PRO A 195 -6.91 32.13 19.16
N THR A 196 -7.20 33.22 19.88
CA THR A 196 -8.09 33.20 21.04
C THR A 196 -9.34 34.00 20.75
N ARG A 197 -10.52 33.46 21.08
CA ARG A 197 -11.81 34.12 20.84
C ARG A 197 -11.84 35.54 21.42
N ALA A 198 -11.25 35.73 22.61
CA ALA A 198 -11.16 37.03 23.27
C ALA A 198 -10.29 38.05 22.52
N HIS A 199 -9.12 37.64 22.00
CA HIS A 199 -8.24 38.54 21.25
C HIS A 199 -8.86 38.99 19.93
N VAL A 200 -9.54 38.08 19.22
CA VAL A 200 -10.21 38.39 17.95
C VAL A 200 -11.36 39.37 18.16
N LEU A 201 -12.13 39.20 19.24
CA LEU A 201 -13.19 40.13 19.62
C LEU A 201 -12.65 41.50 20.01
N TRP A 202 -11.50 41.56 20.67
CA TRP A 202 -10.85 42.81 21.05
C TRP A 202 -10.34 43.60 19.84
N GLU A 203 -9.65 42.94 18.91
CA GLU A 203 -9.20 43.59 17.67
C GLU A 203 -10.37 44.03 16.79
N LEU A 204 -11.43 43.21 16.70
CA LEU A 204 -12.67 43.59 16.02
C LEU A 204 -13.28 44.86 16.63
N ALA A 205 -13.33 44.95 17.96
CA ALA A 205 -13.87 46.10 18.67
C ALA A 205 -13.01 47.37 18.46
N ASN A 206 -11.68 47.24 18.46
CA ASN A 206 -10.75 48.33 18.12
C ASN A 206 -11.02 48.88 16.71
N CYS A 207 -11.13 48.00 15.71
CA CYS A 207 -11.41 48.39 14.33
C CYS A 207 -12.75 49.12 14.19
N ILE A 208 -13.80 48.63 14.87
CA ILE A 208 -15.12 49.27 14.87
C ILE A 208 -15.07 50.65 15.54
N SER A 209 -14.37 50.76 16.68
CA SER A 209 -14.20 52.04 17.38
C SER A 209 -13.51 53.07 16.49
N SER A 210 -12.46 52.68 15.76
CA SER A 210 -11.76 53.56 14.82
C SER A 210 -12.62 53.92 13.61
N ALA A 211 -13.35 52.97 13.03
CA ALA A 211 -14.17 53.18 11.83
C ALA A 211 -15.37 54.10 12.10
N VAL A 212 -15.95 54.01 13.28
CA VAL A 212 -17.06 54.86 13.71
C VAL A 212 -16.56 56.20 14.30
N GLY A 213 -15.28 56.31 14.67
CA GLY A 213 -14.77 57.49 15.37
C GLY A 213 -15.35 57.60 16.79
N ALA A 214 -15.27 56.52 17.55
CA ALA A 214 -15.60 56.49 18.96
C ALA A 214 -14.33 56.74 19.81
N ASP A 215 -14.48 57.47 20.92
CA ASP A 215 -13.37 57.80 21.85
C ASP A 215 -12.92 56.59 22.66
N GLY A 216 -13.76 55.55 22.74
CA GLY A 216 -13.44 54.27 23.36
C GLY A 216 -14.58 53.26 23.23
N PHE A 217 -14.33 52.05 23.72
CA PHE A 217 -15.31 50.97 23.74
C PHE A 217 -15.19 50.10 24.99
N ARG A 218 -16.26 49.37 25.30
CA ARG A 218 -16.31 48.31 26.31
C ARG A 218 -16.83 47.04 25.64
N LEU A 219 -16.18 45.92 25.93
CA LEU A 219 -16.52 44.61 25.37
C LEU A 219 -16.99 43.68 26.48
N TYR A 220 -18.18 43.10 26.33
CA TYR A 220 -18.75 42.16 27.28
C TYR A 220 -18.84 40.78 26.64
N LEU A 221 -18.18 39.77 27.22
CA LEU A 221 -18.23 38.39 26.77
C LEU A 221 -19.45 37.68 27.36
N ALA A 222 -20.22 36.99 26.52
CA ALA A 222 -21.32 36.14 26.96
C ALA A 222 -20.79 34.77 27.40
N GLU A 223 -21.26 34.25 28.54
CA GLU A 223 -20.94 32.90 28.99
C GLU A 223 -21.77 31.88 28.19
N THR A 224 -21.15 30.77 27.80
CA THR A 224 -21.80 29.74 26.96
C THR A 224 -23.06 29.19 27.65
N GLY A 225 -24.23 29.49 27.07
CA GLY A 225 -25.52 28.94 27.49
C GLY A 225 -26.39 29.86 28.37
N ASP A 226 -25.90 31.02 28.81
CA ASP A 226 -26.69 31.97 29.61
C ASP A 226 -26.51 33.43 29.11
N PRO A 227 -27.49 34.00 28.38
CA PRO A 227 -27.42 35.37 27.86
C PRO A 227 -27.53 36.44 28.96
N ASP A 228 -27.94 36.06 30.18
CA ASP A 228 -28.08 36.97 31.31
C ASP A 228 -26.76 37.16 32.10
N VAL A 229 -25.71 36.40 31.78
CA VAL A 229 -24.39 36.51 32.41
C VAL A 229 -23.38 37.10 31.43
N LEU A 230 -23.10 38.40 31.61
CA LEU A 230 -22.09 39.12 30.85
C LEU A 230 -20.86 39.42 31.71
N SER A 231 -19.69 39.19 31.12
CA SER A 231 -18.39 39.44 31.74
C SER A 231 -17.67 40.56 31.01
N LEU A 232 -17.36 41.66 31.70
CA LEU A 232 -16.59 42.76 31.11
C LEU A 232 -15.15 42.29 30.81
N TYR A 233 -14.73 42.48 29.57
CA TYR A 233 -13.36 42.21 29.15
C TYR A 233 -12.53 43.50 29.24
N ILE A 234 -11.70 43.59 30.27
CA ILE A 234 -10.78 44.70 30.49
C ILE A 234 -9.46 44.33 29.80
N GLY A 235 -9.18 44.97 28.66
CA GLY A 235 -7.95 44.75 27.92
C GLY A 235 -6.74 45.24 28.70
N SER A 236 -5.96 44.30 29.22
CA SER A 236 -4.53 44.48 29.44
C SER A 236 -3.81 43.29 28.84
N ASP A 237 -2.77 43.55 28.06
CA ASP A 237 -1.78 42.54 27.73
C ASP A 237 -1.31 41.87 29.05
N ILE A 238 -1.38 40.53 29.11
CA ILE A 238 -0.79 39.64 30.14
C ILE A 238 -1.67 39.27 31.36
N GLY A 239 -3.00 39.09 31.24
CA GLY A 239 -3.77 38.46 32.34
C GLY A 239 -5.11 37.85 31.94
N GLU A 240 -5.55 36.82 32.69
CA GLU A 240 -6.94 36.32 32.64
C GLU A 240 -7.92 37.50 32.86
N PRO A 241 -9.04 37.55 32.13
CA PRO A 241 -9.99 38.65 32.22
C PRO A 241 -10.45 38.83 33.68
N LYS A 242 -10.33 40.04 34.23
CA LYS A 242 -11.00 40.36 35.49
C LYS A 242 -12.52 40.34 35.25
N LEU A 243 -13.13 39.21 35.61
CA LEU A 243 -14.55 38.92 35.50
C LEU A 243 -15.34 39.76 36.52
N GLU A 244 -15.68 41.01 36.18
CA GLU A 244 -16.80 41.67 36.86
C GLU A 244 -18.10 41.12 36.25
N LYS A 245 -18.78 40.25 37.00
CA LYS A 245 -20.11 39.75 36.65
C LYS A 245 -21.12 40.89 36.80
N VAL A 246 -21.69 41.35 35.69
CA VAL A 246 -22.79 42.32 35.72
C VAL A 246 -24.04 41.58 36.21
N LYS A 247 -24.53 41.91 37.43
CA LYS A 247 -25.72 41.27 38.03
C LYS A 247 -27.01 41.66 37.29
N CYS A 248 -27.97 40.72 37.24
CA CYS A 248 -29.32 40.86 36.69
C CYS A 248 -29.99 42.21 37.00
N GLY A 249 -29.97 43.10 36.01
CA GLY A 249 -30.74 44.34 35.93
C GLY A 249 -30.95 44.71 34.46
N LEU A 250 -31.94 45.57 34.16
CA LEU A 250 -32.17 46.15 32.83
C LEU A 250 -31.09 47.20 32.54
N THR A 251 -29.85 46.76 32.30
CA THR A 251 -28.77 47.61 31.81
C THR A 251 -28.74 47.57 30.28
N ILE A 252 -28.11 48.57 29.66
CA ILE A 252 -28.06 48.66 28.19
C ILE A 252 -27.40 47.41 27.59
N PRO A 253 -26.26 46.89 28.09
CA PRO A 253 -25.64 45.68 27.52
C PRO A 253 -26.47 44.41 27.71
N THR A 254 -27.17 44.24 28.84
CA THR A 254 -28.02 43.06 29.08
C THR A 254 -29.30 43.08 28.24
N TYR A 255 -29.86 44.27 27.98
CA TYR A 255 -30.97 44.41 27.04
C TYR A 255 -30.55 44.04 25.62
N VAL A 256 -29.40 44.52 25.16
CA VAL A 256 -28.87 44.22 23.82
C VAL A 256 -28.50 42.74 23.69
N ALA A 257 -27.95 42.11 24.73
CA ALA A 257 -27.73 40.67 24.77
C ALA A 257 -29.03 39.86 24.57
N ARG A 258 -30.13 40.29 25.21
CA ARG A 258 -31.42 39.59 25.18
C ARG A 258 -32.21 39.82 23.89
N THR A 259 -32.25 41.07 23.41
CA THR A 259 -33.07 41.47 22.25
C THR A 259 -32.32 41.41 20.93
N ARG A 260 -30.99 41.45 20.96
CA ARG A 260 -30.10 41.55 19.78
C ARG A 260 -30.34 42.82 18.94
N GLU A 261 -31.11 43.77 19.46
CA GLU A 261 -31.38 45.05 18.81
C GLU A 261 -30.32 46.08 19.21
N ALA A 262 -29.80 46.83 18.23
CA ALA A 262 -28.85 47.90 18.49
C ALA A 262 -29.54 49.08 19.21
N ILE A 263 -28.86 49.64 20.21
CA ILE A 263 -29.35 50.80 20.96
C ILE A 263 -28.41 51.98 20.76
N ARG A 264 -28.99 53.16 20.52
CA ARG A 264 -28.32 54.46 20.55
C ARG A 264 -28.95 55.33 21.62
N LEU A 265 -28.13 55.89 22.51
CA LEU A 265 -28.59 56.81 23.54
C LEU A 265 -27.65 58.00 23.62
N SER A 266 -28.22 59.20 23.75
CA SER A 266 -27.49 60.44 23.96
C SER A 266 -27.89 61.07 25.28
N LYS A 267 -26.97 61.83 25.88
CA LYS A 267 -27.21 62.57 27.12
C LYS A 267 -28.38 63.54 26.93
N GLY A 268 -29.49 63.29 27.62
CA GLY A 268 -30.74 64.05 27.51
C GLY A 268 -31.92 63.29 26.89
N ASP A 269 -31.69 62.12 26.27
CA ASP A 269 -32.77 61.23 25.83
C ASP A 269 -33.37 60.48 27.02
N VAL A 270 -34.66 60.68 27.29
CA VAL A 270 -35.38 59.97 28.36
C VAL A 270 -35.97 58.68 27.78
N ASP A 271 -35.22 57.57 27.87
CA ASP A 271 -35.75 56.24 27.54
C ASP A 271 -36.38 55.62 28.79
N ALA A 272 -37.68 55.34 28.74
CA ALA A 272 -38.43 54.75 29.85
C ALA A 272 -37.89 53.37 30.28
N ARG A 273 -37.11 52.70 29.43
CA ARG A 273 -36.50 51.38 29.70
C ARG A 273 -35.25 51.46 30.57
N PHE A 274 -34.58 52.61 30.62
CA PHE A 274 -33.30 52.81 31.32
C PHE A 274 -33.38 54.02 32.27
N PRO A 275 -34.06 53.88 33.43
CA PRO A 275 -34.37 55.01 34.32
C PRO A 275 -33.15 55.69 34.96
N ASP A 276 -32.02 54.98 35.09
CA ASP A 276 -30.76 55.52 35.62
C ASP A 276 -29.88 56.19 34.53
N GLY A 277 -30.28 56.12 33.26
CA GLY A 277 -29.58 56.75 32.14
C GLY A 277 -28.16 56.24 31.89
N LEU A 278 -27.35 57.06 31.19
CA LEU A 278 -25.91 56.86 31.02
C LEU A 278 -25.21 57.02 32.37
N SER A 279 -24.29 56.12 32.71
CA SER A 279 -23.56 56.10 34.00
C SER A 279 -23.00 57.47 34.40
N LYS A 280 -23.14 57.87 35.67
CA LYS A 280 -22.67 59.17 36.24
C LYS A 280 -21.14 59.35 36.29
N GLU A 281 -20.38 58.35 35.86
CA GLU A 281 -18.92 58.37 35.85
C GLU A 281 -18.40 58.95 34.53
N GLY A 282 -18.00 60.23 34.54
CA GLY A 282 -17.06 60.90 33.63
C GLY A 282 -17.38 60.95 32.13
N ASP A 283 -17.46 62.16 31.56
CA ASP A 283 -17.42 62.52 30.12
C ASP A 283 -18.25 61.75 29.07
N ILE A 284 -18.95 60.66 29.38
CA ILE A 284 -19.73 59.88 28.40
C ILE A 284 -21.01 60.63 28.02
N ALA A 285 -21.10 61.04 26.76
CA ALA A 285 -22.24 61.80 26.25
C ALA A 285 -23.12 60.98 25.29
N HIS A 286 -22.53 60.06 24.53
CA HIS A 286 -23.25 59.25 23.55
C HIS A 286 -22.78 57.79 23.60
N ILE A 287 -23.73 56.84 23.52
CA ILE A 287 -23.45 55.40 23.48
C ILE A 287 -24.13 54.75 22.27
N LEU A 288 -23.40 53.84 21.62
CA LEU A 288 -23.91 52.88 20.64
C LEU A 288 -23.58 51.46 21.11
N CYS A 289 -24.61 50.66 21.41
CA CYS A 289 -24.45 49.29 21.88
C CYS A 289 -24.99 48.28 20.86
N GLN A 290 -24.18 47.27 20.52
CA GLN A 290 -24.49 46.26 19.50
C GLN A 290 -24.13 44.85 19.97
N ALA A 291 -24.95 43.87 19.58
CA ALA A 291 -24.68 42.46 19.82
C ALA A 291 -23.74 41.90 18.75
N ILE A 292 -22.73 41.13 19.18
CA ILE A 292 -21.86 40.34 18.31
C ILE A 292 -22.41 38.92 18.28
N THR A 293 -22.94 38.51 17.13
CA THR A 293 -23.51 37.17 16.92
C THR A 293 -22.67 36.36 15.94
N GLN A 294 -22.60 35.05 16.14
CA GLN A 294 -22.08 34.14 15.14
C GLN A 294 -23.11 33.93 14.00
N PRO A 295 -22.70 33.37 12.84
CA PRO A 295 -23.60 33.10 11.72
C PRO A 295 -24.74 32.13 12.04
N ASP A 296 -24.55 31.25 13.04
CA ASP A 296 -25.56 30.35 13.61
C ASP A 296 -26.61 31.08 14.47
N GLY A 297 -26.39 32.36 14.77
CA GLY A 297 -27.27 33.19 15.59
C GLY A 297 -26.96 33.16 17.08
N ASP A 298 -25.87 32.50 17.50
CA ASP A 298 -25.45 32.48 18.90
C ASP A 298 -24.82 33.81 19.33
N LEU A 299 -25.16 34.26 20.54
CA LEU A 299 -24.60 35.48 21.11
C LEU A 299 -23.17 35.21 21.59
N VAL A 300 -22.22 35.95 21.02
CA VAL A 300 -20.80 35.79 21.32
C VAL A 300 -20.34 36.79 22.37
N ALA A 301 -20.73 38.05 22.17
CA ALA A 301 -20.33 39.20 22.99
C ALA A 301 -21.26 40.40 22.73
N VAL A 302 -21.17 41.44 23.55
CA VAL A 302 -21.84 42.73 23.36
C VAL A 302 -20.78 43.83 23.33
N LEU A 303 -20.86 44.71 22.33
CA LEU A 303 -19.96 45.85 22.13
C LEU A 303 -20.68 47.14 22.50
N GLU A 304 -20.05 47.95 23.34
CA GLU A 304 -20.53 49.28 23.73
C GLU A 304 -19.51 50.33 23.30
N LEU A 305 -19.87 51.18 22.34
CA LEU A 305 -19.05 52.28 21.83
C LEU A 305 -19.44 53.58 22.52
N ILE A 306 -18.44 54.41 22.82
CA ILE A 306 -18.58 55.60 23.67
C ILE A 306 -18.00 56.83 22.96
N ARG A 307 -18.72 57.95 22.99
CA ARG A 307 -18.24 59.28 22.59
C ARG A 307 -18.42 60.30 23.72
N LYS A 308 -17.49 61.27 23.79
CA LYS A 308 -17.47 62.36 24.78
C LYS A 308 -18.37 63.54 24.39
N GLU A 309 -18.53 64.49 25.31
CA GLU A 309 -19.46 65.62 25.20
C GLU A 309 -19.13 66.62 24.08
N ASP A 310 -17.88 66.64 23.60
CA ASP A 310 -17.43 67.49 22.49
C ASP A 310 -17.77 66.91 21.10
N GLU A 311 -18.23 65.66 21.03
CA GLU A 311 -18.47 64.92 19.79
C GLU A 311 -19.96 64.80 19.44
N LEU A 312 -20.27 64.49 18.17
CA LEU A 312 -21.65 64.36 17.70
C LEU A 312 -22.29 63.03 18.14
N PRO A 313 -23.64 63.01 18.37
CA PRO A 313 -24.38 61.78 18.63
C PRO A 313 -24.14 60.70 17.57
N PHE A 314 -24.21 59.43 17.97
CA PHE A 314 -24.20 58.32 17.02
C PHE A 314 -25.44 58.36 16.12
N HIS A 315 -25.22 58.26 14.81
CA HIS A 315 -26.28 58.30 13.80
C HIS A 315 -26.55 56.92 13.17
N GLU A 316 -27.55 56.83 12.29
CA GLU A 316 -27.85 55.60 11.54
C GLU A 316 -26.68 55.13 10.69
N GLU A 317 -25.88 56.06 10.17
CA GLU A 317 -24.67 55.74 9.41
C GLU A 317 -23.61 55.04 10.28
N ASP A 318 -23.46 55.44 11.54
CA ASP A 318 -22.50 54.85 12.49
C ASP A 318 -22.90 53.42 12.87
N GLU A 319 -24.20 53.18 13.07
CA GLU A 319 -24.76 51.85 13.31
C GLU A 319 -24.57 50.94 12.09
N GLU A 320 -24.81 51.44 10.87
CA GLU A 320 -24.63 50.70 9.63
C GLU A 320 -23.16 50.33 9.38
N ILE A 321 -22.22 51.22 9.73
CA ILE A 321 -20.77 50.93 9.67
C ILE A 321 -20.42 49.83 10.67
N ALA A 322 -20.83 49.96 11.95
CA ALA A 322 -20.55 48.96 12.97
C ALA A 322 -21.18 47.59 12.64
N CYS A 323 -22.44 47.55 12.19
CA CYS A 323 -23.12 46.34 11.74
C CYS A 323 -22.40 45.69 10.56
N SER A 324 -21.93 46.48 9.59
CA SER A 324 -21.14 45.94 8.48
C SER A 324 -19.86 45.27 8.97
N TYR A 325 -19.17 45.83 9.95
CA TYR A 325 -17.93 45.26 10.50
C TYR A 325 -18.21 44.02 11.37
N LEU A 326 -19.31 44.01 12.12
CA LEU A 326 -19.70 42.86 12.95
C LEU A 326 -20.05 41.62 12.13
N VAL A 327 -20.67 41.76 10.95
CA VAL A 327 -20.93 40.62 10.06
C VAL A 327 -19.62 39.94 9.65
N TRP A 328 -18.60 40.72 9.24
CA TRP A 328 -17.28 40.19 8.91
C TRP A 328 -16.53 39.65 10.14
N GLY A 329 -16.68 40.31 11.29
CA GLY A 329 -16.16 39.85 12.57
C GLY A 329 -16.73 38.51 13.02
N GLY A 330 -18.05 38.31 12.86
CA GLY A 330 -18.74 37.04 13.15
C GLY A 330 -18.23 35.90 12.27
N ILE A 331 -18.03 36.16 10.98
CA ILE A 331 -17.40 35.20 10.04
C ILE A 331 -15.98 34.87 10.49
N ALA A 332 -15.17 35.88 10.83
CA ALA A 332 -13.79 35.67 11.25
C ALA A 332 -13.67 34.89 12.59
N LEU A 333 -14.59 35.11 13.53
CA LEU A 333 -14.68 34.35 14.78
C LEU A 333 -15.05 32.89 14.53
N HIS A 334 -15.98 32.64 13.61
CA HIS A 334 -16.32 31.28 13.20
C HIS A 334 -15.11 30.58 12.55
N TYR A 335 -14.39 31.26 11.65
CA TYR A 335 -13.14 30.74 11.08
C TYR A 335 -12.07 30.49 12.14
N ALA A 336 -11.92 31.37 13.14
CA ALA A 336 -11.00 31.17 14.25
C ALA A 336 -11.30 29.88 15.02
N HIS A 337 -12.57 29.65 15.33
CA HIS A 337 -13.03 28.46 16.03
C HIS A 337 -12.79 27.19 15.19
N LEU A 338 -13.14 27.24 13.90
CA LEU A 338 -12.90 26.13 12.97
C LEU A 338 -11.40 25.81 12.85
N PHE A 339 -10.55 26.83 12.72
CA PHE A 339 -9.10 26.66 12.63
C PHE A 339 -8.51 26.04 13.91
N LEU A 340 -8.99 26.43 15.09
CA LEU A 340 -8.59 25.80 16.35
C LEU A 340 -8.98 24.33 16.41
N ASN A 341 -10.21 23.98 16.01
CA ASN A 341 -10.67 22.59 16.00
C ASN A 341 -9.88 21.76 14.97
N ILE A 342 -9.66 22.29 13.76
CA ILE A 342 -8.83 21.65 12.74
C ILE A 342 -7.40 21.44 13.25
N ASN A 343 -6.79 22.42 13.93
CA ASN A 343 -5.45 22.26 14.48
C ASN A 343 -5.38 21.24 15.62
N LYS A 344 -6.39 21.18 16.49
CA LYS A 344 -6.51 20.12 17.50
C LYS A 344 -6.60 18.75 16.82
N GLN A 345 -7.46 18.60 15.82
CA GLN A 345 -7.61 17.35 15.05
C GLN A 345 -6.32 16.97 14.32
N ARG A 346 -5.63 17.95 13.72
CA ARG A 346 -4.35 17.73 13.03
C ARG A 346 -3.28 17.24 13.99
N LYS A 347 -3.15 17.83 15.18
CA LYS A 347 -2.20 17.38 16.21
C LYS A 347 -2.47 15.93 16.65
N LEU A 348 -3.76 15.57 16.83
CA LEU A 348 -4.15 14.20 17.14
C LEU A 348 -3.77 13.24 16.01
N ASN A 349 -4.09 13.59 14.76
CA ASN A 349 -3.73 12.77 13.59
C ASN A 349 -2.22 12.62 13.41
N ASP A 350 -1.45 13.70 13.58
CA ASP A 350 0.02 13.66 13.51
C ASP A 350 0.60 12.75 14.59
N PHE A 351 0.04 12.78 15.81
CA PHE A 351 0.40 11.85 16.89
C PHE A 351 0.06 10.40 16.52
N LEU A 352 -1.15 10.12 16.05
CA LEU A 352 -1.57 8.78 15.62
C LEU A 352 -0.69 8.23 14.48
N LEU A 353 -0.33 9.07 13.51
CA LEU A 353 0.59 8.68 12.43
C LEU A 353 2.00 8.37 12.95
N ALA A 354 2.50 9.14 13.91
CA ALA A 354 3.79 8.87 14.54
C ALA A 354 3.78 7.53 15.31
N VAL A 355 2.68 7.23 16.01
CA VAL A 355 2.46 5.94 16.69
C VAL A 355 2.48 4.80 15.67
N VAL A 356 1.65 4.89 14.63
CA VAL A 356 1.56 3.86 13.58
C VAL A 356 2.93 3.63 12.96
N LYS A 357 3.65 4.68 12.60
CA LYS A 357 5.00 4.57 12.05
C LYS A 357 5.97 3.87 13.02
N SER A 358 5.96 4.23 14.30
CA SER A 358 6.82 3.61 15.33
C SER A 358 6.49 2.14 15.60
N ILE A 359 5.21 1.77 15.48
CA ILE A 359 4.70 0.42 15.70
C ILE A 359 5.02 -0.51 14.52
N PHE A 360 4.83 -0.03 13.28
CA PHE A 360 4.95 -0.88 12.08
C PHE A 360 6.37 -0.95 11.50
N GLN A 361 7.26 0.00 11.80
CA GLN A 361 8.63 -0.01 11.27
C GLN A 361 9.58 -0.95 12.04
N ASP A 362 9.45 -1.06 13.37
CA ASP A 362 10.37 -1.83 14.22
C ASP A 362 9.68 -3.03 14.90
N MET A 363 8.93 -3.84 14.14
CA MET A 363 8.20 -4.96 14.71
C MET A 363 9.16 -6.15 14.99
N VAL A 364 9.86 -6.10 16.13
CA VAL A 364 10.86 -7.13 16.53
C VAL A 364 10.23 -8.24 17.37
N SER A 365 9.34 -7.91 18.31
CA SER A 365 8.63 -8.85 19.18
C SER A 365 7.29 -8.31 19.67
N MET A 366 6.37 -9.22 20.02
CA MET A 366 5.07 -8.87 20.62
C MET A 366 5.24 -8.03 21.90
N ASP A 367 6.19 -8.40 22.76
CA ASP A 367 6.42 -7.73 24.04
C ASP A 367 6.86 -6.26 23.86
N MET A 368 7.77 -6.00 22.91
CA MET A 368 8.20 -4.62 22.61
C MET A 368 7.07 -3.77 22.01
N LEU A 369 6.21 -4.39 21.20
CA LEU A 369 5.03 -3.72 20.66
C LEU A 369 4.04 -3.34 21.77
N VAL A 370 3.77 -4.26 22.70
CA VAL A 370 2.89 -4.03 23.85
C VAL A 370 3.40 -2.87 24.70
N ILE A 371 4.71 -2.80 24.97
CA ILE A 371 5.34 -1.66 25.69
C ILE A 371 5.14 -0.35 24.93
N LYS A 372 5.38 -0.31 23.62
CA LYS A 372 5.19 0.89 22.80
C LYS A 372 3.73 1.36 22.84
N ILE A 373 2.78 0.44 22.67
CA ILE A 373 1.34 0.73 22.73
C ILE A 373 0.97 1.35 24.08
N MET A 374 1.42 0.76 25.20
CA MET A 374 1.12 1.27 26.53
C MET A 374 1.71 2.68 26.76
N ASN A 375 2.96 2.93 26.37
CA ASN A 375 3.58 4.25 26.48
C ASN A 375 2.85 5.33 25.67
N PHE A 376 2.41 4.99 24.45
CA PHE A 376 1.66 5.93 23.63
C PHE A 376 0.25 6.18 24.16
N ALA A 377 -0.44 5.13 24.63
CA ALA A 377 -1.74 5.24 25.28
C ALA A 377 -1.68 6.17 26.50
N GLN A 378 -0.70 5.96 27.37
CA GLN A 378 -0.49 6.76 28.58
C GLN A 378 -0.30 8.24 28.25
N ARG A 379 0.50 8.55 27.21
CA ARG A 379 0.75 9.93 26.76
C ARG A 379 -0.45 10.58 26.07
N LEU A 380 -1.32 9.78 25.45
CA LEU A 380 -2.47 10.29 24.71
C LEU A 380 -3.55 10.86 25.64
N VAL A 381 -3.83 10.16 26.75
CA VAL A 381 -4.87 10.55 27.72
C VAL A 381 -4.33 11.15 29.02
N ASP A 382 -3.01 11.37 29.09
CA ASP A 382 -2.29 11.88 30.26
C ASP A 382 -2.57 11.07 31.55
N ALA A 383 -2.43 9.74 31.43
CA ALA A 383 -2.59 8.80 32.54
C ALA A 383 -1.27 8.57 33.31
N ASP A 384 -1.38 8.15 34.57
CA ASP A 384 -0.25 7.77 35.41
C ASP A 384 0.25 6.37 35.06
N ARG A 385 -0.65 5.41 34.82
CA ARG A 385 -0.30 4.04 34.43
C ARG A 385 -1.16 3.51 33.28
N ALA A 386 -0.57 2.59 32.52
CA ALA A 386 -1.22 1.86 31.45
C ALA A 386 -0.99 0.35 31.61
N SER A 387 -2.05 -0.43 31.38
CA SER A 387 -2.03 -1.89 31.35
C SER A 387 -2.77 -2.42 30.12
N LEU A 388 -2.21 -3.45 29.47
CA LEU A 388 -2.82 -4.14 28.33
C LEU A 388 -2.97 -5.63 28.64
N PHE A 389 -4.21 -6.12 28.56
CA PHE A 389 -4.56 -7.53 28.71
C PHE A 389 -4.92 -8.11 27.36
N LEU A 390 -4.29 -9.21 26.96
CA LEU A 390 -4.59 -9.95 25.74
C LEU A 390 -5.57 -11.09 26.03
N VAL A 391 -6.45 -11.37 25.08
CA VAL A 391 -7.42 -12.46 25.17
C VAL A 391 -6.81 -13.74 24.62
N ASP A 392 -6.85 -14.81 25.41
CA ASP A 392 -6.63 -16.16 24.93
C ASP A 392 -7.97 -16.82 24.59
N SER A 393 -8.24 -16.94 23.29
CA SER A 393 -9.51 -17.47 22.79
C SER A 393 -9.73 -18.95 23.11
N LYS A 394 -8.68 -19.72 23.44
CA LYS A 394 -8.80 -21.14 23.78
C LYS A 394 -9.25 -21.35 25.22
N SER A 395 -8.66 -20.60 26.15
CA SER A 395 -8.94 -20.69 27.58
C SER A 395 -10.05 -19.76 28.06
N LYS A 396 -10.45 -18.76 27.23
CA LYS A 396 -11.37 -17.67 27.61
C LYS A 396 -10.86 -16.86 28.81
N GLU A 397 -9.55 -16.65 28.87
CA GLU A 397 -8.88 -15.88 29.90
C GLU A 397 -8.23 -14.63 29.31
N LEU A 398 -8.11 -13.61 30.15
CA LEU A 398 -7.26 -12.45 29.91
C LEU A 398 -5.88 -12.72 30.51
N TYR A 399 -4.83 -12.42 29.76
CA TYR A 399 -3.46 -12.51 30.24
C TYR A 399 -2.65 -11.25 29.94
N ALA A 400 -1.70 -10.93 30.80
CA ALA A 400 -0.73 -9.86 30.61
C ALA A 400 0.68 -10.40 30.88
N THR A 401 1.58 -10.27 29.90
CA THR A 401 2.99 -10.64 30.03
C THR A 401 3.82 -9.53 30.66
N ILE A 402 3.35 -8.28 30.56
CA ILE A 402 4.00 -7.08 31.05
C ILE A 402 2.95 -6.29 31.83
N PHE A 403 3.26 -5.96 33.09
CA PHE A 403 2.35 -5.25 33.99
C PHE A 403 2.94 -3.88 34.37
N ASP A 404 2.09 -2.85 34.35
CA ASP A 404 2.36 -1.46 34.76
C ASP A 404 3.56 -0.75 34.10
N VAL A 405 3.29 -0.06 32.99
CA VAL A 405 4.18 1.00 32.49
C VAL A 405 3.85 2.30 33.22
N GLY A 406 4.68 2.67 34.20
CA GLY A 406 4.48 3.84 35.05
C GLY A 406 5.44 3.91 36.24
N ILE A 407 6.05 2.78 36.61
CA ILE A 407 7.30 2.78 37.39
C ILE A 407 8.44 2.97 36.40
N ASP A 408 9.33 3.94 36.62
CA ASP A 408 10.50 4.23 35.80
C ASP A 408 11.18 2.95 35.30
N CYS A 409 10.87 2.56 34.05
CA CYS A 409 11.47 1.40 33.41
C CYS A 409 12.98 1.62 33.15
N ASN A 410 13.47 2.85 33.40
CA ASN A 410 14.90 3.18 33.40
C ASN A 410 15.64 2.61 34.61
N ASN A 411 14.96 2.29 35.73
CA ASN A 411 15.60 1.78 36.95
C ASN A 411 15.66 0.26 37.06
N ILE A 412 15.06 -0.50 36.13
CA ILE A 412 15.34 -1.94 35.99
C ILE A 412 16.76 -2.17 35.43
N SER A 413 17.43 -1.10 34.96
CA SER A 413 18.80 -1.13 34.45
C SER A 413 19.88 -0.74 35.47
N GLN A 414 19.55 -0.35 36.70
CA GLN A 414 20.55 0.19 37.67
C GLN A 414 20.26 -0.14 39.15
N SER A 415 20.04 -1.41 39.47
CA SER A 415 20.32 -1.91 40.84
C SER A 415 21.21 -3.15 40.80
N SER A 416 22.30 -3.04 40.05
CA SER A 416 23.53 -3.79 40.32
C SER A 416 24.44 -2.88 41.14
N ASP A 417 24.46 -3.07 42.46
CA ASP A 417 25.70 -3.02 43.26
C ASP A 417 25.39 -3.21 44.74
N SER A 418 25.39 -4.48 45.17
CA SER A 418 25.97 -4.94 46.44
C SER A 418 26.06 -6.46 46.35
N GLY A 419 27.30 -6.97 46.34
CA GLY A 419 27.69 -8.27 45.80
C GLY A 419 27.10 -9.53 46.44
N GLY A 420 27.09 -10.60 45.63
CA GLY A 420 26.80 -11.98 46.00
C GLY A 420 26.70 -12.85 44.75
N GLU A 421 27.50 -13.90 44.69
CA GLU A 421 27.80 -14.76 43.54
C GLU A 421 26.61 -15.55 42.95
N GLU A 422 26.73 -15.83 41.65
CA GLU A 422 26.24 -17.01 40.90
C GLU A 422 24.86 -17.58 41.22
N ASN A 423 23.85 -17.17 40.44
CA ASN A 423 22.91 -18.08 39.79
C ASN A 423 22.07 -17.32 38.73
N GLY A 424 22.31 -17.61 37.46
CA GLY A 424 21.61 -17.04 36.31
C GLY A 424 20.13 -17.44 36.22
N LYS A 425 19.28 -16.79 37.01
CA LYS A 425 17.83 -16.75 36.79
C LYS A 425 17.42 -15.29 36.62
N GLN A 426 17.18 -14.90 35.37
CA GLN A 426 16.36 -13.72 35.08
C GLN A 426 15.05 -13.83 35.89
N PRO A 427 14.56 -12.75 36.53
CA PRO A 427 13.28 -12.83 37.22
C PRO A 427 12.21 -13.15 36.16
N PRO A 428 11.39 -14.19 36.34
CA PRO A 428 10.36 -14.53 35.38
C PRO A 428 9.34 -13.40 35.36
N SER A 429 9.08 -12.83 34.18
CA SER A 429 7.87 -12.04 33.93
C SER A 429 6.67 -12.91 34.28
N ARG A 430 6.10 -12.68 35.47
CA ARG A 430 5.02 -13.50 36.01
C ARG A 430 3.76 -13.15 35.23
N GLU A 431 3.45 -13.95 34.22
CA GLU A 431 2.22 -13.81 33.43
C GLU A 431 1.02 -13.76 34.38
N ILE A 432 0.28 -12.65 34.34
CA ILE A 432 -0.95 -12.48 35.12
C ILE A 432 -2.08 -12.99 34.24
N ARG A 433 -2.91 -13.89 34.77
CA ARG A 433 -3.99 -14.54 34.03
C ARG A 433 -5.25 -14.63 34.88
N PHE A 434 -6.39 -14.22 34.33
CA PHE A 434 -7.68 -14.27 35.02
C PHE A 434 -8.85 -14.45 34.02
N PRO A 435 -9.98 -15.03 34.46
CA PRO A 435 -11.13 -15.27 33.58
C PRO A 435 -11.81 -13.98 33.11
N ILE A 436 -12.36 -14.00 31.89
CA ILE A 436 -13.25 -12.94 31.37
C ILE A 436 -14.47 -12.81 32.32
N GLY A 437 -14.89 -11.57 32.58
CA GLY A 437 -15.94 -11.24 33.57
C GLY A 437 -15.44 -10.90 34.97
N THR A 438 -14.14 -11.05 35.25
CA THR A 438 -13.55 -10.71 36.56
C THR A 438 -12.96 -9.30 36.57
N GLY A 439 -13.40 -8.45 37.50
CA GLY A 439 -12.90 -7.07 37.65
C GLY A 439 -13.27 -6.14 36.50
N ILE A 440 -12.67 -4.94 36.46
CA ILE A 440 -12.98 -3.92 35.45
C ILE A 440 -12.62 -4.40 34.04
N ALA A 441 -11.38 -4.85 33.83
CA ALA A 441 -10.93 -5.33 32.52
C ALA A 441 -11.72 -6.57 32.04
N GLY A 442 -12.07 -7.49 32.95
CA GLY A 442 -12.90 -8.65 32.61
C GLY A 442 -14.33 -8.27 32.24
N GLN A 443 -14.92 -7.25 32.88
CA GLN A 443 -16.25 -6.76 32.53
C GLN A 443 -16.27 -6.05 31.18
N VAL A 444 -15.23 -5.27 30.86
CA VAL A 444 -15.07 -4.64 29.54
C VAL A 444 -14.90 -5.72 28.46
N ALA A 445 -14.11 -6.76 28.73
CA ALA A 445 -13.99 -7.90 27.82
C ALA A 445 -15.34 -8.64 27.60
N LEU A 446 -16.18 -8.73 28.62
CA LEU A 446 -17.47 -9.42 28.54
C LEU A 446 -18.53 -8.58 27.81
N SER A 447 -18.63 -7.29 28.16
CA SER A 447 -19.66 -6.38 27.65
C SER A 447 -19.32 -5.78 26.29
N GLY A 448 -18.03 -5.52 26.04
CA GLY A 448 -17.58 -4.76 24.88
C GLY A 448 -17.82 -3.26 24.96
N GLU A 449 -18.25 -2.77 26.12
CA GLU A 449 -18.53 -1.35 26.34
C GLU A 449 -17.34 -0.65 27.00
N ILE A 450 -17.16 0.61 26.65
CA ILE A 450 -16.16 1.50 27.25
C ILE A 450 -16.59 1.84 28.69
N LEU A 451 -15.65 1.79 29.63
CA LEU A 451 -15.88 2.22 31.01
C LEU A 451 -14.96 3.37 31.39
N ASN A 452 -15.54 4.52 31.73
CA ASN A 452 -14.87 5.66 32.34
C ASN A 452 -15.37 5.85 33.77
N ILE A 453 -14.49 5.63 34.74
CA ILE A 453 -14.78 5.61 36.17
C ILE A 453 -14.10 6.82 36.82
N VAL A 454 -14.93 7.71 37.38
CA VAL A 454 -14.53 8.95 38.06
C VAL A 454 -13.99 8.69 39.48
N ASP A 455 -14.53 7.66 40.15
CA ASP A 455 -14.05 7.19 41.45
C ASP A 455 -14.08 5.66 41.51
N ALA A 456 -12.90 5.04 41.44
CA ALA A 456 -12.74 3.59 41.44
C ALA A 456 -13.20 2.93 42.75
N TYR A 457 -13.06 3.60 43.91
CA TYR A 457 -13.47 3.01 45.19
C TYR A 457 -14.99 2.96 45.34
N SER A 458 -15.71 3.85 44.66
CA SER A 458 -17.18 3.85 44.61
C SER A 458 -17.75 2.77 43.66
N ASP A 459 -16.94 2.20 42.75
CA ASP A 459 -17.39 1.17 41.82
C ASP A 459 -17.35 -0.24 42.45
N PRO A 460 -18.48 -0.98 42.52
CA PRO A 460 -18.52 -2.32 43.13
C PRO A 460 -17.71 -3.37 42.37
N ARG A 461 -17.34 -3.11 41.11
CA ARG A 461 -16.55 -4.02 40.26
C ARG A 461 -15.04 -3.86 40.50
N PHE A 462 -14.61 -2.85 41.25
CA PHE A 462 -13.20 -2.58 41.51
C PHE A 462 -12.65 -3.45 42.66
N ASN A 463 -11.55 -4.17 42.40
CA ASN A 463 -10.91 -5.03 43.40
C ASN A 463 -9.84 -4.26 44.19
N ARG A 464 -10.21 -3.82 45.40
CA ARG A 464 -9.34 -3.07 46.33
C ARG A 464 -8.16 -3.86 46.89
N THR A 465 -8.15 -5.18 46.73
CA THR A 465 -7.09 -6.06 47.27
C THR A 465 -5.75 -5.77 46.61
N VAL A 466 -5.75 -5.40 45.32
CA VAL A 466 -4.53 -5.08 44.57
C VAL A 466 -3.90 -3.78 45.07
N ASP A 467 -4.70 -2.74 45.27
CA ASP A 467 -4.27 -1.47 45.87
C ASP A 467 -3.72 -1.67 47.30
N ALA A 468 -4.39 -2.48 48.12
CA ALA A 468 -3.97 -2.77 49.49
C ALA A 468 -2.61 -3.50 49.57
N ILE A 469 -2.30 -4.34 48.58
CA ILE A 469 -1.02 -5.07 48.50
C ILE A 469 0.08 -4.18 47.91
N THR A 470 -0.25 -3.36 46.91
CA THR A 470 0.74 -2.55 46.18
C THR A 470 1.03 -1.21 46.84
N GLY A 471 0.17 -0.74 47.76
CA GLY A 471 0.25 0.59 48.36
C GLY A 471 -0.10 1.72 47.38
N TYR A 472 -0.54 1.39 46.16
CA TYR A 472 -0.99 2.34 45.15
C TYR A 472 -2.48 2.61 45.32
N LYS A 473 -2.91 3.87 45.16
CA LYS A 473 -4.31 4.26 45.25
C LYS A 473 -4.85 4.57 43.86
N THR A 474 -5.79 3.76 43.40
CA THR A 474 -6.50 3.95 42.15
C THR A 474 -7.70 4.87 42.37
N GLU A 475 -7.73 6.02 41.70
CA GLU A 475 -8.77 7.04 41.80
C GLU A 475 -9.64 7.04 40.53
N THR A 476 -9.04 7.17 39.35
CA THR A 476 -9.78 7.17 38.07
C THR A 476 -9.34 6.03 37.15
N ILE A 477 -10.28 5.48 36.37
CA ILE A 477 -9.99 4.38 35.44
C ILE A 477 -10.69 4.64 34.10
N LEU A 478 -9.95 4.52 33.00
CA LEU A 478 -10.51 4.46 31.65
C LEU A 478 -10.14 3.12 31.03
N CYS A 479 -11.15 2.30 30.70
CA CYS A 479 -10.95 0.94 30.21
C CYS A 479 -11.70 0.71 28.89
N MET A 480 -10.99 0.20 27.88
CA MET A 480 -11.51 0.02 26.52
C MET A 480 -11.19 -1.36 25.95
N PRO A 481 -12.14 -1.97 25.22
CA PRO A 481 -11.90 -3.21 24.49
C PRO A 481 -11.16 -2.93 23.17
N ILE A 482 -10.31 -3.85 22.75
CA ILE A 482 -9.65 -3.86 21.45
C ILE A 482 -10.30 -4.93 20.56
N TYR A 483 -10.86 -4.48 19.44
CA TYR A 483 -11.50 -5.33 18.44
C TYR A 483 -10.73 -5.38 17.13
N ILE A 484 -10.81 -6.52 16.45
CA ILE A 484 -10.49 -6.64 15.02
C ILE A 484 -11.50 -7.55 14.36
N ARG A 485 -12.09 -7.07 13.25
CA ARG A 485 -13.09 -7.82 12.47
C ARG A 485 -14.19 -8.43 13.38
N GLY A 486 -14.63 -7.67 14.39
CA GLY A 486 -15.64 -8.09 15.37
C GLY A 486 -15.17 -9.06 16.46
N SER A 487 -13.90 -9.48 16.47
CA SER A 487 -13.33 -10.34 17.51
C SER A 487 -12.57 -9.53 18.55
N LEU A 488 -12.84 -9.78 19.84
CA LEU A 488 -12.12 -9.17 20.95
C LEU A 488 -10.72 -9.78 21.05
N ILE A 489 -9.69 -8.94 21.04
CA ILE A 489 -8.28 -9.35 21.09
C ILE A 489 -7.61 -8.98 22.40
N GLY A 490 -8.10 -7.93 23.05
CA GLY A 490 -7.54 -7.47 24.31
C GLY A 490 -8.39 -6.37 24.93
N VAL A 491 -7.97 -5.94 26.10
CA VAL A 491 -8.53 -4.82 26.85
C VAL A 491 -7.39 -3.95 27.33
N VAL A 492 -7.50 -2.65 27.12
CA VAL A 492 -6.55 -1.67 27.64
C VAL A 492 -7.17 -0.92 28.79
N GLN A 493 -6.39 -0.69 29.84
CA GLN A 493 -6.81 0.03 31.03
C GLN A 493 -5.79 1.13 31.35
N MET A 494 -6.27 2.37 31.39
CA MET A 494 -5.57 3.55 31.87
C MET A 494 -5.99 3.83 33.31
N VAL A 495 -5.02 4.15 34.15
CA VAL A 495 -5.23 4.37 35.59
C VAL A 495 -4.69 5.72 35.99
N ASN A 496 -5.50 6.48 36.74
CA ASN A 496 -5.27 7.81 37.28
C ASN A 496 -4.89 8.84 36.22
N LYS A 497 -5.79 9.77 35.93
CA LYS A 497 -5.44 10.95 35.14
C LYS A 497 -4.59 11.90 35.97
N ARG A 498 -3.51 12.46 35.40
CA ARG A 498 -2.61 13.36 36.15
C ARG A 498 -3.30 14.63 36.65
N SER A 499 -4.31 15.11 35.92
CA SER A 499 -5.11 16.28 36.30
C SER A 499 -6.60 16.03 36.04
N GLY A 500 -7.38 15.95 37.12
CA GLY A 500 -8.83 15.79 37.07
C GLY A 500 -9.28 14.39 36.66
N TYR A 501 -10.34 14.31 35.86
CA TYR A 501 -10.96 13.05 35.41
C TYR A 501 -10.82 12.89 33.89
N PHE A 502 -10.91 11.66 33.40
CA PHE A 502 -10.92 11.40 31.95
C PHE A 502 -12.15 12.06 31.33
N THR A 503 -11.93 12.93 30.34
CA THR A 503 -12.99 13.67 29.64
C THR A 503 -13.52 12.84 28.47
N LYS A 504 -14.65 13.27 27.91
CA LYS A 504 -15.19 12.65 26.69
C LYS A 504 -14.21 12.75 25.51
N ASP A 505 -13.46 13.84 25.41
CA ASP A 505 -12.39 13.99 24.42
C ASP A 505 -11.29 12.92 24.59
N ASP A 506 -10.96 12.54 25.83
CA ASP A 506 -9.99 11.45 26.09
C ASP A 506 -10.56 10.09 25.64
N GLU A 507 -11.86 9.86 25.87
CA GLU A 507 -12.54 8.65 25.40
C GLU A 507 -12.49 8.55 23.88
N GLU A 508 -12.87 9.60 23.16
CA GLU A 508 -12.88 9.62 21.69
C GLU A 508 -11.47 9.44 21.11
N ALA A 509 -10.46 10.14 21.67
CA ALA A 509 -9.08 10.00 21.25
C ALA A 509 -8.55 8.58 21.50
N PHE A 510 -8.86 8.00 22.67
CA PHE A 510 -8.39 6.67 23.04
C PHE A 510 -9.11 5.56 22.27
N GLN A 511 -10.38 5.74 21.93
CA GLN A 511 -11.12 4.83 21.07
C GLN A 511 -10.50 4.76 19.67
N MET A 512 -10.16 5.91 19.09
CA MET A 512 -9.44 5.95 17.80
C MET A 512 -8.09 5.22 17.90
N PHE A 513 -7.35 5.43 18.99
CA PHE A 513 -6.09 4.75 19.24
C PHE A 513 -6.24 3.22 19.43
N ALA A 514 -7.31 2.77 20.08
CA ALA A 514 -7.59 1.34 20.32
C ALA A 514 -7.77 0.55 19.01
N VAL A 515 -8.35 1.16 17.97
CA VAL A 515 -8.47 0.56 16.63
C VAL A 515 -7.09 0.27 16.04
N TYR A 516 -6.17 1.23 16.11
CA TYR A 516 -4.79 1.05 15.62
C TYR A 516 -4.02 0.00 16.43
N CYS A 517 -4.25 -0.05 17.75
CA CYS A 517 -3.67 -1.07 18.62
C CYS A 517 -4.12 -2.47 18.24
N GLY A 518 -5.41 -2.63 17.92
CA GLY A 518 -5.92 -3.89 17.37
C GLY A 518 -5.13 -4.29 16.14
N LEU A 519 -5.14 -3.45 15.11
CA LEU A 519 -4.44 -3.73 13.85
C LEU A 519 -2.97 -4.14 14.07
N ALA A 520 -2.26 -3.38 14.91
CA ALA A 520 -0.87 -3.66 15.28
C ALA A 520 -0.67 -5.03 15.94
N LEU A 521 -1.46 -5.34 16.97
CA LEU A 521 -1.37 -6.61 17.72
C LEU A 521 -1.66 -7.81 16.82
N HIS A 522 -2.59 -7.67 15.87
CA HIS A 522 -2.89 -8.75 14.92
C HIS A 522 -1.82 -8.96 13.88
N HIS A 523 -1.27 -7.88 13.31
CA HIS A 523 -0.13 -8.01 12.41
C HIS A 523 1.07 -8.66 13.10
N ALA A 524 1.36 -8.27 14.34
CA ALA A 524 2.43 -8.88 15.13
C ALA A 524 2.17 -10.36 15.42
N LYS A 525 0.94 -10.74 15.79
CA LYS A 525 0.55 -12.14 15.99
C LYS A 525 0.64 -12.98 14.71
N LEU A 526 0.24 -12.41 13.57
CA LEU A 526 0.34 -13.07 12.27
C LEU A 526 1.81 -13.26 11.86
N TYR A 527 2.64 -12.22 12.06
CA TYR A 527 4.06 -12.27 11.76
C TYR A 527 4.79 -13.33 12.61
N ASP A 528 4.50 -13.41 13.91
CA ASP A 528 5.05 -14.46 14.76
C ASP A 528 4.63 -15.87 14.31
N LYS A 529 3.37 -16.05 13.87
CA LYS A 529 2.90 -17.32 13.30
C LYS A 529 3.66 -17.70 12.02
N ILE A 530 3.87 -16.73 11.11
CA ILE A 530 4.63 -16.93 9.86
C ILE A 530 6.06 -17.32 10.20
N ARG A 531 6.74 -16.57 11.08
CA ARG A 531 8.12 -16.84 11.50
C ARG A 531 8.27 -18.23 12.13
N ARG A 532 7.34 -18.64 13.01
CA ARG A 532 7.34 -20.01 13.57
C ARG A 532 7.15 -21.07 12.48
N SER A 533 6.29 -20.82 11.50
CA SER A 533 6.08 -21.71 10.36
C SER A 533 7.35 -21.83 9.49
N GLU A 534 8.02 -20.70 9.23
CA GLU A 534 9.28 -20.65 8.49
C GLU A 534 10.40 -21.41 9.22
N GLN A 535 10.51 -21.24 10.54
CA GLN A 535 11.46 -22.00 11.36
C GLN A 535 11.20 -23.51 11.30
N LYS A 536 9.93 -23.94 11.43
CA LYS A 536 9.56 -25.35 11.27
C LYS A 536 9.91 -25.89 9.89
N TYR A 537 9.65 -25.10 8.85
CA TYR A 537 9.99 -25.44 7.47
C TYR A 537 11.51 -25.59 7.28
N LYS A 538 12.31 -24.67 7.85
CA LYS A 538 13.79 -24.75 7.84
C LYS A 538 14.29 -26.03 8.50
N VAL A 539 13.79 -26.38 9.68
CA VAL A 539 14.13 -27.62 10.38
C VAL A 539 13.76 -28.85 9.54
N ALA A 540 12.58 -28.85 8.91
CA ALA A 540 12.17 -29.95 8.03
C ALA A 540 13.10 -30.09 6.81
N LEU A 541 13.53 -28.98 6.20
CA LEU A 541 14.52 -28.99 5.11
C LEU A 541 15.88 -29.50 5.55
N GLU A 542 16.35 -29.13 6.75
CA GLU A 542 17.61 -29.65 7.32
C GLU A 542 17.57 -31.18 7.49
N VAL A 543 16.46 -31.71 8.01
CA VAL A 543 16.25 -33.16 8.15
C VAL A 543 16.25 -33.86 6.78
N LEU A 544 15.58 -33.29 5.78
CA LEU A 544 15.58 -33.84 4.41
C LEU A 544 16.98 -33.80 3.77
N SER A 545 17.73 -32.71 4.00
CA SER A 545 19.11 -32.55 3.51
C SER A 545 20.04 -33.64 4.05
N TYR A 546 19.88 -34.04 5.32
CA TYR A 546 20.66 -35.14 5.91
C TYR A 546 20.44 -36.47 5.19
N HIS A 547 19.20 -36.76 4.76
CA HIS A 547 18.90 -37.99 4.02
C HIS A 547 19.36 -37.93 2.55
N ASN A 548 19.48 -36.74 1.98
CA ASN A 548 19.89 -36.54 0.57
C ASN A 548 21.40 -36.42 0.39
N THR A 549 22.17 -36.17 1.45
CA THR A 549 23.64 -36.08 1.39
C THR A 549 24.30 -37.45 1.55
N CYS A 550 25.48 -37.63 0.94
CA CYS A 550 26.28 -38.83 1.20
C CYS A 550 26.83 -38.81 2.64
N THR A 551 26.96 -40.00 3.23
CA THR A 551 27.47 -40.14 4.60
C THR A 551 28.99 -39.95 4.64
N SER A 552 29.51 -39.51 5.77
CA SER A 552 30.96 -39.41 5.96
C SER A 552 31.67 -40.76 5.79
N GLU A 553 31.01 -41.87 6.14
CA GLU A 553 31.51 -43.23 5.96
C GLU A 553 31.65 -43.61 4.48
N GLU A 554 30.66 -43.29 3.63
CA GLU A 554 30.73 -43.52 2.19
C GLU A 554 31.89 -42.74 1.54
N VAL A 555 32.10 -41.49 1.96
CA VAL A 555 33.21 -40.66 1.47
C VAL A 555 34.55 -41.27 1.87
N GLN A 556 34.73 -41.64 3.14
CA GLN A 556 35.96 -42.27 3.62
C GLN A 556 36.21 -43.62 2.95
N SER A 557 35.18 -44.43 2.77
CA SER A 557 35.27 -45.70 2.04
C SER A 557 35.75 -45.49 0.60
N CYS A 558 35.20 -44.50 -0.10
CA CYS A 558 35.63 -44.16 -1.46
C CYS A 558 37.09 -43.67 -1.51
N LEU A 559 37.49 -42.82 -0.55
CA LEU A 559 38.87 -42.34 -0.43
C LEU A 559 39.86 -43.47 -0.12
N ASN A 560 39.50 -44.39 0.78
CA ASN A 560 40.34 -45.52 1.20
C ASN A 560 40.51 -46.56 0.10
N GLN A 561 39.45 -46.87 -0.64
CA GLN A 561 39.52 -47.81 -1.77
C GLN A 561 40.29 -47.24 -2.97
N GLY A 562 40.57 -45.94 -2.99
CA GLY A 562 41.21 -45.26 -4.10
C GLY A 562 40.30 -45.06 -5.31
N ILE A 563 40.73 -44.15 -6.18
CA ILE A 563 40.13 -43.89 -7.49
C ILE A 563 40.97 -44.68 -8.50
N PRO A 564 40.36 -45.36 -9.49
CA PRO A 564 41.10 -46.09 -10.52
C PRO A 564 42.14 -45.19 -11.20
N GLU A 565 43.35 -45.70 -11.43
CA GLU A 565 44.42 -44.96 -12.13
C GLU A 565 44.22 -44.94 -13.65
N ASN A 566 43.56 -45.96 -14.20
CA ASN A 566 43.16 -46.05 -15.59
C ASN A 566 41.88 -46.87 -15.68
N VAL A 567 40.95 -46.43 -16.53
CA VAL A 567 39.72 -47.15 -16.85
C VAL A 567 39.72 -47.44 -18.34
N GLU A 568 39.77 -48.72 -18.70
CA GLU A 568 39.89 -49.15 -20.09
C GLU A 568 38.73 -48.61 -20.93
N HIS A 569 39.05 -47.99 -22.08
CA HIS A 569 38.10 -47.46 -23.06
C HIS A 569 37.13 -46.38 -22.55
N ILE A 570 37.38 -45.74 -21.40
CA ILE A 570 36.51 -44.67 -20.86
C ILE A 570 36.41 -43.44 -21.77
N ASP A 571 37.42 -43.22 -22.61
CA ASP A 571 37.49 -42.17 -23.63
C ASP A 571 36.75 -42.54 -24.94
N SER A 572 36.32 -43.80 -25.09
CA SER A 572 35.57 -44.27 -26.25
C SER A 572 34.11 -43.80 -26.21
N TYR A 573 33.61 -43.27 -27.33
CA TYR A 573 32.20 -42.98 -27.51
C TYR A 573 31.28 -44.21 -27.35
N TYR A 574 31.83 -45.42 -27.51
CA TYR A 574 31.10 -46.69 -27.39
C TYR A 574 31.15 -47.32 -25.99
N PHE A 575 31.71 -46.62 -25.00
CA PHE A 575 31.77 -47.09 -23.63
C PHE A 575 30.40 -47.54 -23.13
N ASN A 576 30.36 -48.71 -22.49
CA ASN A 576 29.15 -49.33 -21.96
C ASN A 576 28.96 -48.98 -20.48
N PRO A 577 27.97 -48.14 -20.12
CA PRO A 577 27.74 -47.77 -18.73
C PRO A 577 27.20 -48.94 -17.88
N PHE A 578 26.65 -50.00 -18.48
CA PHE A 578 26.05 -51.11 -17.74
C PHE A 578 27.06 -52.09 -17.15
N ASP A 579 28.33 -52.04 -17.57
CA ASP A 579 29.38 -52.92 -17.06
C ASP A 579 29.84 -52.56 -15.63
N TYR A 580 29.40 -51.40 -15.13
CA TYR A 580 29.76 -50.87 -13.81
C TYR A 580 28.54 -50.75 -12.91
N ASP A 581 28.70 -51.04 -11.63
CA ASP A 581 27.69 -50.74 -10.59
C ASP A 581 27.64 -49.23 -10.30
N ASP A 582 26.64 -48.77 -9.54
CA ASP A 582 26.46 -47.33 -9.30
C ASP A 582 27.64 -46.68 -8.57
N PHE A 583 28.31 -47.42 -7.69
CA PHE A 583 29.49 -46.93 -6.97
C PHE A 583 30.72 -46.91 -7.88
N GLY A 584 30.91 -47.91 -8.75
CA GLY A 584 31.93 -47.92 -9.79
C GLY A 584 31.76 -46.77 -10.77
N LYS A 585 30.54 -46.49 -11.24
CA LYS A 585 30.23 -45.32 -12.08
C LYS A 585 30.63 -44.01 -11.40
N ALA A 586 30.39 -43.87 -10.08
CA ALA A 586 30.81 -42.68 -9.33
C ALA A 586 32.34 -42.52 -9.30
N LYS A 587 33.09 -43.62 -9.12
CA LYS A 587 34.56 -43.59 -9.21
C LYS A 587 35.04 -43.23 -10.61
N CYS A 588 34.42 -43.76 -11.66
CA CYS A 588 34.72 -43.41 -13.05
C CYS A 588 34.44 -41.93 -13.33
N ALA A 589 33.36 -41.35 -12.80
CA ALA A 589 33.08 -39.92 -12.91
C ALA A 589 34.14 -39.05 -12.24
N ILE A 590 34.61 -39.46 -11.05
CA ILE A 590 35.71 -38.78 -10.35
C ILE A 590 37.01 -38.89 -11.16
N TYR A 591 37.31 -40.07 -11.72
CA TYR A 591 38.45 -40.28 -12.60
C TYR A 591 38.40 -39.34 -13.82
N MET A 592 37.27 -39.28 -14.52
CA MET A 592 37.08 -38.40 -15.68
C MET A 592 37.31 -36.92 -15.32
N PHE A 593 36.87 -36.49 -14.14
CA PHE A 593 37.13 -35.13 -13.66
C PHE A 593 38.62 -34.89 -13.42
N ILE A 594 39.31 -35.81 -12.75
CA ILE A 594 40.74 -35.69 -12.45
C ILE A 594 41.58 -35.70 -13.73
N ASP A 595 41.25 -36.55 -14.69
CA ASP A 595 41.94 -36.63 -15.97
C ASP A 595 41.80 -35.34 -16.80
N LEU A 596 40.62 -34.70 -16.78
CA LEU A 596 40.40 -33.45 -17.53
C LEU A 596 40.99 -32.21 -16.86
N PHE A 597 40.92 -32.11 -15.54
CA PHE A 597 41.16 -30.84 -14.81
C PHE A 597 42.31 -30.91 -13.79
N GLY A 598 42.75 -32.11 -13.42
CA GLY A 598 43.68 -32.32 -12.32
C GLY A 598 43.11 -31.94 -10.95
N LEU A 599 43.95 -32.00 -9.91
CA LEU A 599 43.56 -31.67 -8.53
C LEU A 599 44.19 -30.37 -7.99
N GLN A 600 45.00 -29.66 -8.79
CA GLN A 600 45.69 -28.45 -8.31
C GLN A 600 44.73 -27.35 -7.87
N ARG A 601 43.63 -27.16 -8.61
CA ARG A 601 42.61 -26.13 -8.36
C ARG A 601 41.40 -26.63 -7.56
N PHE A 602 41.38 -27.92 -7.20
CA PHE A 602 40.20 -28.56 -6.62
C PHE A 602 40.59 -29.26 -5.31
N ASP A 603 39.59 -29.63 -4.51
CA ASP A 603 39.79 -30.45 -3.32
C ASP A 603 39.24 -31.85 -3.56
N LYS A 604 40.07 -32.88 -3.32
CA LYS A 604 39.72 -34.27 -3.62
C LYS A 604 38.55 -34.74 -2.77
N ALA A 605 38.52 -34.39 -1.48
CA ALA A 605 37.45 -34.80 -0.59
C ALA A 605 36.11 -34.12 -0.96
N SER A 606 36.15 -32.83 -1.31
CA SER A 606 34.98 -32.10 -1.82
C SER A 606 34.46 -32.70 -3.12
N LEU A 607 35.35 -33.08 -4.06
CA LEU A 607 34.96 -33.73 -5.31
C LEU A 607 34.27 -35.09 -5.08
N VAL A 608 34.86 -35.95 -4.24
CA VAL A 608 34.27 -37.25 -3.90
C VAL A 608 32.90 -37.06 -3.25
N ARG A 609 32.81 -36.16 -2.26
CA ARG A 609 31.55 -35.86 -1.57
C ARG A 609 30.48 -35.34 -2.53
N PHE A 610 30.85 -34.40 -3.41
CA PHE A 610 29.97 -33.84 -4.43
C PHE A 610 29.42 -34.91 -5.38
N THR A 611 30.29 -35.76 -5.96
CA THR A 611 29.87 -36.81 -6.89
C THR A 611 28.98 -37.86 -6.23
N LEU A 612 29.29 -38.28 -5.00
CA LEU A 612 28.46 -39.24 -4.27
C LEU A 612 27.09 -38.65 -3.87
N THR A 613 27.04 -37.37 -3.50
CA THR A 613 25.77 -36.68 -3.22
C THR A 613 24.94 -36.54 -4.51
N ILE A 614 25.53 -36.17 -5.65
CA ILE A 614 24.83 -36.17 -6.95
C ILE A 614 24.21 -37.56 -7.23
N LYS A 615 25.02 -38.62 -7.16
CA LYS A 615 24.57 -40.01 -7.36
C LYS A 615 23.34 -40.34 -6.53
N LYS A 616 23.30 -39.88 -5.28
CA LYS A 616 22.21 -40.12 -4.33
C LYS A 616 20.94 -39.31 -4.64
N ASN A 617 21.09 -38.13 -5.24
CA ASN A 617 19.99 -37.23 -5.61
C ASN A 617 19.37 -37.55 -6.99
N TYR A 618 19.95 -38.47 -7.76
CA TYR A 618 19.25 -39.10 -8.87
C TYR A 618 18.18 -40.06 -8.37
N ARG A 619 16.94 -39.90 -8.86
CA ARG A 619 15.82 -40.75 -8.46
C ARG A 619 15.91 -42.14 -9.10
N ARG A 620 15.26 -43.10 -8.46
CA ARG A 620 15.05 -44.45 -9.01
C ARG A 620 13.88 -44.45 -9.98
N VAL A 621 14.08 -43.85 -11.15
CA VAL A 621 13.17 -43.91 -12.31
C VAL A 621 13.78 -44.81 -13.39
N PRO A 622 12.97 -45.32 -14.35
CA PRO A 622 13.47 -46.24 -15.35
C PRO A 622 14.66 -45.66 -16.13
N TYR A 623 14.53 -44.49 -16.77
CA TYR A 623 15.56 -43.96 -17.67
C TYR A 623 16.36 -42.81 -17.05
N HIS A 624 15.71 -41.73 -16.59
CA HIS A 624 16.38 -40.51 -16.09
C HIS A 624 16.96 -40.70 -14.67
N ASN A 625 17.84 -41.68 -14.52
CA ASN A 625 18.51 -42.06 -13.29
C ASN A 625 20.03 -41.82 -13.38
N TRP A 626 20.77 -42.23 -12.34
CA TRP A 626 22.23 -42.04 -12.28
C TRP A 626 22.99 -42.63 -13.47
N THR A 627 22.52 -43.74 -14.05
CA THR A 627 23.18 -44.36 -15.21
C THR A 627 23.09 -43.48 -16.45
N HIS A 628 21.95 -42.81 -16.65
CA HIS A 628 21.79 -41.82 -17.72
C HIS A 628 22.72 -40.62 -17.48
N GLY A 629 22.65 -39.97 -16.31
CA GLY A 629 23.53 -38.84 -15.98
C GLY A 629 25.02 -39.16 -16.15
N PHE A 630 25.45 -40.36 -15.75
CA PHE A 630 26.81 -40.85 -15.96
C PHE A 630 27.14 -41.07 -17.45
N SER A 631 26.24 -41.66 -18.24
CA SER A 631 26.45 -41.88 -19.69
C SER A 631 26.60 -40.57 -20.47
N VAL A 632 25.81 -39.56 -20.10
CA VAL A 632 25.89 -38.21 -20.67
C VAL A 632 27.23 -37.56 -20.31
N ALA A 633 27.64 -37.63 -19.04
CA ALA A 633 28.94 -37.12 -18.59
C ALA A 633 30.13 -37.84 -19.25
N ASN A 634 30.02 -39.16 -19.46
CA ASN A 634 31.03 -39.94 -20.17
C ASN A 634 31.15 -39.53 -21.64
N THR A 635 30.03 -39.34 -22.33
CA THR A 635 30.06 -38.88 -23.73
C THR A 635 30.63 -37.46 -23.82
N MET A 636 30.26 -36.56 -22.90
CA MET A 636 30.82 -35.22 -22.84
C MET A 636 32.33 -35.25 -22.53
N TYR A 637 32.78 -36.15 -21.65
CA TYR A 637 34.20 -36.40 -21.41
C TYR A 637 34.94 -36.81 -22.69
N SER A 638 34.40 -37.76 -23.46
CA SER A 638 34.96 -38.15 -24.76
C SER A 638 35.01 -36.98 -25.76
N VAL A 639 33.97 -36.16 -25.82
CA VAL A 639 33.97 -34.95 -26.67
C VAL A 639 35.10 -34.01 -26.24
N ILE A 640 35.18 -33.66 -24.96
CA ILE A 640 36.18 -32.72 -24.43
C ILE A 640 37.61 -33.26 -24.61
N LYS A 641 37.83 -34.54 -24.30
CA LYS A 641 39.16 -35.18 -24.36
C LYS A 641 39.69 -35.22 -25.79
N ASN A 642 38.83 -35.53 -26.76
CA ASN A 642 39.20 -35.60 -28.16
C ASN A 642 39.25 -34.22 -28.85
N SER A 643 38.58 -33.19 -28.30
CA SER A 643 38.52 -31.83 -28.88
C SER A 643 39.09 -30.75 -27.96
N VAL A 644 40.35 -30.91 -27.54
CA VAL A 644 41.02 -30.06 -26.54
C VAL A 644 41.00 -28.56 -26.89
N ASP A 645 41.09 -28.23 -28.17
CA ASP A 645 41.16 -26.85 -28.67
C ASP A 645 39.80 -26.18 -28.88
N ALA A 646 38.69 -26.95 -28.87
CA ALA A 646 37.35 -26.41 -29.13
C ALA A 646 36.82 -25.56 -27.97
N PHE A 647 37.05 -26.01 -26.73
CA PHE A 647 36.47 -25.42 -25.52
C PHE A 647 37.53 -24.83 -24.58
N ARG A 648 37.22 -23.67 -23.97
CA ARG A 648 38.07 -23.04 -22.95
C ARG A 648 37.99 -23.82 -21.64
N SER A 649 38.95 -23.64 -20.74
CA SER A 649 39.02 -24.39 -19.47
C SER A 649 37.76 -24.27 -18.61
N ASN A 650 37.20 -23.07 -18.46
CA ASN A 650 35.97 -22.84 -17.69
C ASN A 650 34.72 -23.42 -18.38
N GLU A 651 34.71 -23.47 -19.72
CA GLU A 651 33.62 -24.05 -20.50
C GLU A 651 33.65 -25.58 -20.42
N ARG A 652 34.84 -26.20 -20.50
CA ARG A 652 35.03 -27.65 -20.28
C ARG A 652 34.54 -28.07 -18.90
N LEU A 653 34.90 -27.31 -17.87
CA LEU A 653 34.43 -27.55 -16.50
C LEU A 653 32.91 -27.47 -16.41
N ALA A 654 32.31 -26.43 -16.99
CA ALA A 654 30.86 -26.25 -16.97
C ALA A 654 30.10 -27.32 -17.77
N LEU A 655 30.61 -27.76 -18.93
CA LEU A 655 30.03 -28.83 -19.74
C LEU A 655 30.05 -30.16 -19.00
N PHE A 656 31.17 -30.51 -18.36
CA PHE A 656 31.29 -31.75 -17.60
C PHE A 656 30.39 -31.74 -16.35
N ILE A 657 30.39 -30.64 -15.57
CA ILE A 657 29.52 -30.55 -14.39
C ILE A 657 28.04 -30.45 -14.78
N GLY A 658 27.73 -29.70 -15.84
CA GLY A 658 26.38 -29.60 -16.40
C GLY A 658 25.84 -30.95 -16.84
N SER A 659 26.62 -31.74 -17.59
CA SER A 659 26.23 -33.10 -18.01
C SER A 659 25.98 -34.04 -16.84
N LEU A 660 26.81 -33.98 -15.79
CA LEU A 660 26.63 -34.80 -14.59
C LEU A 660 25.38 -34.44 -13.77
N CYS A 661 24.90 -33.19 -13.87
CA CYS A 661 23.84 -32.67 -13.00
C CYS A 661 22.52 -32.36 -13.72
N HIS A 662 22.47 -32.47 -15.05
CA HIS A 662 21.36 -31.93 -15.86
C HIS A 662 19.99 -32.52 -15.53
N ASP A 663 19.94 -33.71 -14.93
CA ASP A 663 18.71 -34.47 -14.61
C ASP A 663 18.56 -34.78 -13.10
N LEU A 664 19.21 -33.99 -12.24
CA LEU A 664 19.13 -34.18 -10.79
C LEU A 664 17.69 -34.09 -10.28
N ASP A 665 17.24 -35.07 -9.49
CA ASP A 665 15.86 -35.12 -8.97
C ASP A 665 14.77 -35.29 -10.06
N HIS A 666 15.10 -35.78 -11.27
CA HIS A 666 14.11 -36.02 -12.33
C HIS A 666 13.04 -37.04 -11.93
N ARG A 667 11.76 -36.73 -12.21
CA ARG A 667 10.59 -37.46 -11.70
C ARG A 667 10.00 -38.49 -12.66
N GLY A 668 10.61 -38.65 -13.83
CA GLY A 668 10.14 -39.55 -14.89
C GLY A 668 8.87 -39.06 -15.59
N LYS A 669 8.65 -37.74 -15.60
CA LYS A 669 7.53 -37.07 -16.27
C LYS A 669 8.06 -35.84 -17.00
N ASN A 670 7.52 -35.54 -18.18
CA ASN A 670 7.95 -34.39 -18.98
C ASN A 670 7.38 -33.05 -18.48
N ASN A 671 7.96 -31.94 -18.96
CA ASN A 671 7.54 -30.57 -18.62
C ASN A 671 6.03 -30.32 -18.87
N LYS A 672 5.47 -30.87 -19.96
CA LYS A 672 4.04 -30.74 -20.27
C LYS A 672 3.15 -31.36 -19.18
N PHE A 673 3.48 -32.57 -18.71
CA PHE A 673 2.75 -33.22 -17.64
C PHE A 673 2.81 -32.42 -16.33
N MET A 674 3.97 -31.82 -16.02
CA MET A 674 4.15 -31.01 -14.80
C MET A 674 3.30 -29.74 -14.81
N LEU A 675 3.08 -29.13 -15.99
CA LEU A 675 2.17 -28.00 -16.19
C LEU A 675 0.71 -28.46 -16.14
N ASP A 676 0.36 -29.54 -16.85
CA ASP A 676 -1.01 -30.07 -16.94
C ASP A 676 -1.52 -30.69 -15.61
N THR A 677 -0.68 -30.77 -14.58
CA THR A 677 -1.01 -31.27 -13.24
C THR A 677 -0.84 -30.21 -12.14
N ASP A 678 -0.62 -28.93 -12.48
CA ASP A 678 -0.40 -27.82 -11.54
C ASP A 678 0.61 -28.17 -10.44
N SER A 679 1.71 -28.83 -10.83
CA SER A 679 2.74 -29.20 -9.86
C SER A 679 3.34 -27.94 -9.20
N PRO A 680 3.77 -28.00 -7.92
CA PRO A 680 4.36 -26.84 -7.25
C PRO A 680 5.58 -26.24 -7.97
N ILE A 681 6.32 -27.04 -8.76
CA ILE A 681 7.47 -26.59 -9.54
C ILE A 681 7.02 -25.76 -10.75
N ALA A 682 5.89 -26.11 -11.37
CA ALA A 682 5.29 -25.35 -12.46
C ALA A 682 4.79 -23.96 -12.03
N ALA A 683 4.42 -23.79 -10.76
CA ALA A 683 4.09 -22.47 -10.20
C ALA A 683 5.33 -21.57 -10.04
N ILE A 684 6.54 -22.14 -9.94
CA ILE A 684 7.79 -21.39 -9.72
C ILE A 684 8.45 -21.03 -11.05
N TYR A 685 8.41 -21.92 -12.05
CA TYR A 685 9.06 -21.71 -13.35
C TYR A 685 8.06 -21.89 -14.51
N SER A 686 7.97 -20.88 -15.37
CA SER A 686 7.07 -20.87 -16.53
C SER A 686 7.67 -21.49 -17.79
N THR A 687 8.99 -21.57 -17.91
CA THR A 687 9.73 -22.16 -19.05
C THR A 687 10.78 -23.12 -18.55
N SER A 688 11.00 -24.24 -19.25
CA SER A 688 12.03 -25.25 -18.92
C SER A 688 12.01 -25.62 -17.43
N THR A 689 10.81 -25.94 -16.94
CA THR A 689 10.46 -26.05 -15.52
C THR A 689 11.35 -27.04 -14.78
N MET A 690 11.59 -28.22 -15.37
CA MET A 690 12.45 -29.24 -14.78
C MET A 690 13.93 -28.86 -14.87
N GLU A 691 14.39 -28.28 -15.98
CA GLU A 691 15.79 -27.90 -16.17
C GLU A 691 16.21 -26.79 -15.19
N HIS A 692 15.31 -25.84 -14.90
CA HIS A 692 15.52 -24.87 -13.81
C HIS A 692 15.62 -25.54 -12.45
N HIS A 693 14.79 -26.54 -12.18
CA HIS A 693 14.85 -27.33 -10.95
C HIS A 693 16.18 -28.09 -10.82
N HIS A 694 16.63 -28.75 -11.89
CA HIS A 694 17.92 -29.47 -11.93
C HIS A 694 19.11 -28.54 -11.63
N PHE A 695 19.13 -27.34 -12.22
CA PHE A 695 20.14 -26.33 -11.91
C PHE A 695 20.09 -25.89 -10.44
N ASN A 696 18.90 -25.65 -9.88
CA ASN A 696 18.77 -25.23 -8.48
C ASN A 696 19.14 -26.35 -7.49
N GLN A 697 18.87 -27.62 -7.81
CA GLN A 697 19.41 -28.76 -7.06
C GLN A 697 20.93 -28.76 -7.06
N THR A 698 21.55 -28.52 -8.23
CA THR A 698 23.02 -28.41 -8.36
C THR A 698 23.59 -27.32 -7.46
N VAL A 699 23.00 -26.12 -7.48
CA VAL A 699 23.43 -25.00 -6.64
C VAL A 699 23.24 -25.30 -5.15
N THR A 700 22.13 -25.93 -4.78
CA THR A 700 21.85 -26.31 -3.38
C THR A 700 22.91 -27.27 -2.86
N ILE A 701 23.29 -28.29 -3.65
CA ILE A 701 24.37 -29.23 -3.29
C ILE A 701 25.70 -28.49 -3.16
N LEU A 702 26.03 -27.57 -4.09
CA LEU A 702 27.27 -26.80 -4.02
C LEU A 702 27.36 -25.86 -2.81
N GLN A 703 26.21 -25.39 -2.28
CA GLN A 703 26.15 -24.53 -1.10
C GLN A 703 26.29 -25.30 0.22
N GLN A 704 26.18 -26.63 0.20
CA GLN A 704 26.38 -27.45 1.39
C GLN A 704 27.85 -27.51 1.80
N ASP A 705 28.08 -27.60 3.10
CA ASP A 705 29.43 -27.65 3.66
C ASP A 705 30.23 -28.82 3.10
N GLY A 706 31.45 -28.52 2.62
CA GLY A 706 32.36 -29.50 2.05
C GLY A 706 31.94 -30.10 0.70
N HIS A 707 30.88 -29.62 0.06
CA HIS A 707 30.46 -30.07 -1.29
C HIS A 707 30.91 -29.10 -2.40
N ASN A 708 31.31 -27.89 -2.04
CA ASN A 708 31.71 -26.86 -3.00
C ASN A 708 33.07 -27.18 -3.65
N ILE A 709 33.02 -27.87 -4.79
CA ILE A 709 34.20 -28.15 -5.62
C ILE A 709 34.85 -26.87 -6.17
N PHE A 710 34.12 -25.76 -6.26
CA PHE A 710 34.60 -24.48 -6.77
C PHE A 710 35.14 -23.54 -5.69
N SER A 711 35.28 -24.02 -4.45
CA SER A 711 35.70 -23.21 -3.29
C SER A 711 37.04 -22.49 -3.45
N LYS A 712 37.96 -23.02 -4.27
CA LYS A 712 39.27 -22.41 -4.57
C LYS A 712 39.24 -21.45 -5.78
N LEU A 713 38.11 -21.29 -6.47
CA LEU A 713 37.97 -20.34 -7.58
C LEU A 713 37.75 -18.92 -7.06
N ASN A 714 38.22 -17.92 -7.81
CA ASN A 714 37.90 -16.53 -7.47
C ASN A 714 36.43 -16.20 -7.79
N SER A 715 35.90 -15.10 -7.23
CA SER A 715 34.48 -14.76 -7.36
C SER A 715 34.02 -14.54 -8.81
N SER A 716 34.90 -14.03 -9.68
CA SER A 716 34.58 -13.80 -11.11
C SER A 716 34.48 -15.12 -11.87
N GLU A 717 35.47 -16.01 -11.67
CA GLU A 717 35.48 -17.36 -12.24
C GLU A 717 34.30 -18.20 -11.75
N TYR A 718 34.02 -18.16 -10.44
CA TYR A 718 32.89 -18.87 -9.84
C TYR A 718 31.57 -18.46 -10.49
N LYS A 719 31.33 -17.16 -10.65
CA LYS A 719 30.13 -16.62 -11.30
C LYS A 719 30.06 -17.04 -12.78
N GLN A 720 31.19 -17.00 -13.48
CA GLN A 720 31.26 -17.41 -14.88
C GLN A 720 30.95 -18.91 -15.05
N VAL A 721 31.59 -19.78 -14.26
CA VAL A 721 31.39 -21.24 -14.30
C VAL A 721 29.94 -21.58 -13.97
N LEU A 722 29.36 -21.00 -12.91
CA LEU A 722 27.95 -21.23 -12.59
C LEU A 722 27.00 -20.74 -13.69
N GLY A 723 27.29 -19.59 -14.31
CA GLY A 723 26.52 -19.09 -15.44
C GLY A 723 26.56 -20.04 -16.64
N LEU A 724 27.72 -20.62 -16.92
CA LEU A 724 27.89 -21.63 -17.98
C LEU A 724 27.23 -22.96 -17.62
N VAL A 725 27.30 -23.42 -16.36
CA VAL A 725 26.59 -24.63 -15.90
C VAL A 725 25.08 -24.44 -16.07
N LYS A 726 24.54 -23.28 -15.68
CA LYS A 726 23.12 -22.95 -15.90
C LYS A 726 22.75 -23.03 -17.38
N HIS A 727 23.56 -22.42 -18.24
CA HIS A 727 23.36 -22.47 -19.69
C HIS A 727 23.36 -23.91 -20.22
N CYS A 728 24.31 -24.74 -19.78
CA CYS A 728 24.42 -26.12 -20.21
C CYS A 728 23.21 -26.98 -19.78
N ILE A 729 22.74 -26.83 -18.54
CA ILE A 729 21.58 -27.57 -18.03
C ILE A 729 20.30 -27.10 -18.72
N LEU A 730 20.07 -25.80 -18.88
CA LEU A 730 18.87 -25.33 -19.58
C LEU A 730 18.85 -25.76 -21.06
N ALA A 731 20.02 -25.88 -21.69
CA ALA A 731 20.14 -26.32 -23.08
C ALA A 731 19.76 -27.79 -23.33
N THR A 732 19.55 -28.61 -22.29
CA THR A 732 19.04 -29.98 -22.45
C THR A 732 17.54 -30.00 -22.77
N ASP A 733 16.80 -28.91 -22.55
CA ASP A 733 15.41 -28.80 -22.99
C ASP A 733 15.33 -28.80 -24.53
N LEU A 734 14.71 -29.84 -25.09
CA LEU A 734 14.51 -29.99 -26.54
C LEU A 734 13.71 -28.84 -27.15
N ALA A 735 12.88 -28.10 -26.38
CA ALA A 735 12.21 -26.91 -26.86
C ALA A 735 13.21 -25.80 -27.26
N LEU A 736 14.35 -25.70 -26.57
CA LEU A 736 15.42 -24.75 -26.88
C LEU A 736 16.37 -25.27 -27.96
N PHE A 737 16.44 -26.59 -28.16
CA PHE A 737 17.28 -27.20 -29.21
C PHE A 737 16.91 -26.70 -30.61
N PHE A 738 15.62 -26.70 -30.98
CA PHE A 738 15.19 -26.32 -32.33
C PHE A 738 15.60 -24.89 -32.75
N PRO A 739 15.34 -23.82 -31.96
CA PRO A 739 15.80 -22.48 -32.31
C PRO A 739 17.33 -22.35 -32.28
N ASN A 740 18.02 -23.00 -31.34
CA ASN A 740 19.49 -22.96 -31.27
C ASN A 740 20.14 -23.63 -32.49
N ARG A 741 19.60 -24.79 -32.89
CA ARG A 741 20.00 -25.50 -34.10
C ARG A 741 19.79 -24.63 -35.34
N ALA A 742 18.61 -24.02 -35.50
CA ALA A 742 18.33 -23.18 -36.66
C ALA A 742 19.32 -22.00 -36.77
N LYS A 743 19.58 -21.30 -35.65
CA LYS A 743 20.58 -20.22 -35.59
C LYS A 743 21.98 -20.70 -35.96
N LEU A 744 22.43 -21.81 -35.38
CA LEU A 744 23.77 -22.32 -35.66
C LEU A 744 23.91 -22.81 -37.11
N SER A 745 22.89 -23.49 -37.66
CA SER A 745 22.88 -23.88 -39.08
C SER A 745 22.99 -22.67 -40.01
N MET A 746 22.22 -21.60 -39.77
CA MET A 746 22.30 -20.38 -40.58
C MET A 746 23.70 -19.74 -40.51
N LEU A 747 24.29 -19.65 -39.32
CA LEU A 747 25.65 -19.10 -39.15
C LEU A 747 26.71 -19.91 -39.89
N MET A 748 26.51 -21.22 -40.02
CA MET A 748 27.40 -22.10 -40.76
C MET A 748 27.19 -22.01 -42.27
N GLU A 749 25.94 -21.93 -42.73
CA GLU A 749 25.60 -21.77 -44.15
C GLU A 749 26.08 -20.42 -44.71
N GLU A 750 26.05 -19.36 -43.89
CA GLU A 750 26.55 -18.03 -44.25
C GLU A 750 28.06 -17.85 -44.01
N GLU A 751 28.78 -18.88 -43.56
CA GLU A 751 30.21 -18.83 -43.18
C GLU A 751 30.56 -17.73 -42.15
N LYS A 752 29.60 -17.34 -41.30
CA LYS A 752 29.77 -16.29 -40.27
C LYS A 752 30.15 -16.82 -38.90
N PHE A 753 30.20 -18.14 -38.72
CA PHE A 753 30.58 -18.74 -37.44
C PHE A 753 32.00 -18.36 -37.02
N SER A 754 32.19 -18.08 -35.74
CA SER A 754 33.49 -17.69 -35.19
C SER A 754 33.62 -18.09 -33.72
N TRP A 755 34.76 -18.71 -33.38
CA TRP A 755 35.10 -19.13 -32.02
C TRP A 755 35.47 -17.97 -31.08
N SER A 756 35.63 -16.74 -31.58
CA SER A 756 35.89 -15.55 -30.77
C SER A 756 34.61 -14.93 -30.18
N ILE A 757 33.45 -15.21 -30.78
CA ILE A 757 32.16 -14.63 -30.38
C ILE A 757 31.50 -15.50 -29.32
N LEU A 758 31.18 -14.92 -28.16
CA LEU A 758 30.59 -15.63 -27.03
C LEU A 758 29.27 -16.32 -27.39
N GLU A 759 28.39 -15.66 -28.14
CA GLU A 759 27.09 -16.24 -28.54
C GLU A 759 27.27 -17.51 -29.38
N HIS A 760 28.21 -17.50 -30.33
CA HIS A 760 28.52 -18.67 -31.16
C HIS A 760 29.07 -19.82 -30.31
N ARG A 761 29.91 -19.51 -29.32
CA ARG A 761 30.43 -20.50 -28.35
C ARG A 761 29.30 -21.10 -27.50
N MET A 762 28.35 -20.28 -27.07
CA MET A 762 27.19 -20.75 -26.30
C MET A 762 26.27 -21.65 -27.13
N LEU A 763 26.10 -21.37 -28.43
CA LEU A 763 25.33 -22.22 -29.34
C LEU A 763 25.97 -23.62 -29.49
N ILE A 764 27.29 -23.70 -29.72
CA ILE A 764 27.95 -25.00 -29.82
C ILE A 764 27.97 -25.76 -28.48
N GLN A 765 28.09 -25.06 -27.35
CA GLN A 765 27.94 -25.68 -26.03
C GLN A 765 26.55 -26.30 -25.85
N ALA A 766 25.49 -25.58 -26.25
CA ALA A 766 24.13 -26.09 -26.20
C ALA A 766 23.96 -27.34 -27.07
N ILE A 767 24.46 -27.32 -28.31
CA ILE A 767 24.39 -28.47 -29.22
C ILE A 767 25.24 -29.65 -28.71
N ALA A 768 26.42 -29.40 -28.14
CA ALA A 768 27.25 -30.45 -27.55
C ALA A 768 26.60 -31.09 -26.33
N MET A 769 25.91 -30.30 -25.50
CA MET A 769 25.09 -30.79 -24.39
C MET A 769 23.94 -31.66 -24.89
N THR A 770 23.12 -31.18 -25.84
CA THR A 770 22.03 -31.98 -26.42
C THR A 770 22.56 -33.26 -27.08
N ALA A 771 23.68 -33.19 -27.81
CA ALA A 771 24.29 -34.38 -28.43
C ALA A 771 24.74 -35.41 -27.40
N SER A 772 25.27 -34.95 -26.26
CA SER A 772 25.69 -35.84 -25.16
C SER A 772 24.51 -36.43 -24.42
N ASP A 773 23.44 -35.65 -24.22
CA ASP A 773 22.19 -36.11 -23.62
C ASP A 773 21.53 -37.22 -24.46
N LEU A 774 21.55 -37.04 -25.79
CA LEU A 774 21.04 -38.02 -26.75
C LEU A 774 22.01 -39.18 -27.04
N SER A 775 23.14 -39.27 -26.34
CA SER A 775 24.25 -40.19 -26.66
C SER A 775 23.88 -41.67 -26.70
N ALA A 776 22.83 -42.08 -26.01
CA ALA A 776 22.27 -43.43 -26.10
C ALA A 776 22.06 -43.85 -27.57
N SER A 777 21.51 -42.95 -28.39
CA SER A 777 21.26 -43.17 -29.82
C SER A 777 22.48 -43.55 -30.66
N ALA A 778 23.67 -43.19 -30.17
CA ALA A 778 24.96 -43.43 -30.81
C ALA A 778 25.77 -44.57 -30.16
N LYS A 779 25.18 -45.34 -29.24
CA LYS A 779 25.80 -46.55 -28.66
C LYS A 779 25.65 -47.76 -29.59
N PRO A 780 26.51 -48.80 -29.45
CA PRO A 780 26.32 -50.07 -30.11
C PRO A 780 24.90 -50.64 -29.93
N TRP A 781 24.44 -51.41 -30.91
CA TRP A 781 23.04 -51.81 -31.03
C TRP A 781 22.48 -52.51 -29.78
N GLU A 782 23.28 -53.38 -29.16
CA GLU A 782 22.89 -54.16 -28.00
C GLU A 782 22.56 -53.23 -26.81
N ILE A 783 23.41 -52.22 -26.61
CA ILE A 783 23.24 -51.18 -25.59
C ILE A 783 22.06 -50.28 -25.94
N GLN A 784 21.97 -49.84 -27.21
CA GLN A 784 20.90 -48.97 -27.68
C GLN A 784 19.52 -49.61 -27.48
N VAL A 785 19.36 -50.89 -27.82
CA VAL A 785 18.09 -51.61 -27.63
C VAL A 785 17.74 -51.74 -26.15
N GLN A 786 18.72 -52.03 -25.29
CA GLN A 786 18.50 -52.08 -23.84
C GLN A 786 18.04 -50.73 -23.30
N THR A 787 18.68 -49.64 -23.71
CA THR A 787 18.32 -48.29 -23.27
C THR A 787 16.95 -47.87 -23.80
N VAL A 788 16.64 -48.12 -25.08
CA VAL A 788 15.34 -47.78 -25.68
C VAL A 788 14.19 -48.48 -24.95
N LYS A 789 14.35 -49.75 -24.54
CA LYS A 789 13.34 -50.46 -23.73
C LYS A 789 13.01 -49.72 -22.44
N VAL A 790 14.04 -49.22 -21.76
CA VAL A 790 13.91 -48.50 -20.49
C VAL A 790 13.29 -47.11 -20.69
N ILE A 791 13.62 -46.42 -21.80
CA ILE A 791 12.98 -45.16 -22.19
C ILE A 791 11.47 -45.35 -22.40
N PHE A 792 11.07 -46.38 -23.16
CA PHE A 792 9.65 -46.66 -23.41
C PHE A 792 8.92 -47.07 -22.14
N GLU A 793 9.55 -47.83 -21.24
CA GLU A 793 8.95 -48.15 -19.94
C GLU A 793 8.60 -46.87 -19.15
N GLU A 794 9.46 -45.86 -19.17
CA GLU A 794 9.16 -44.57 -18.53
C GLU A 794 8.01 -43.82 -19.21
N PHE A 795 8.00 -43.78 -20.55
CA PHE A 795 6.90 -43.21 -21.32
C PHE A 795 5.57 -43.91 -21.05
N TYR A 796 5.58 -45.23 -20.90
CA TYR A 796 4.39 -46.01 -20.57
C TYR A 796 3.89 -45.70 -19.16
N GLN A 797 4.78 -45.56 -18.18
CA GLN A 797 4.39 -45.12 -16.84
C GLN A 797 3.79 -43.71 -16.85
N GLN A 798 4.24 -42.82 -17.75
CA GLN A 798 3.57 -41.52 -17.98
C GLN A 798 2.20 -41.69 -18.63
N GLY A 799 2.11 -42.43 -19.73
CA GLY A 799 0.84 -42.64 -20.43
C GLY A 799 -0.23 -43.28 -19.56
N ASP A 800 0.13 -44.21 -18.68
CA ASP A 800 -0.80 -44.82 -17.72
C ASP A 800 -1.29 -43.82 -16.67
N ALA A 801 -0.41 -42.93 -16.21
CA ALA A 801 -0.78 -41.87 -15.28
C ALA A 801 -1.73 -40.85 -15.94
N GLU A 802 -1.49 -40.50 -17.21
CA GLU A 802 -2.39 -39.67 -18.00
C GLU A 802 -3.75 -40.34 -18.20
N ARG A 803 -3.76 -41.64 -18.51
CA ARG A 803 -4.98 -42.45 -18.64
C ARG A 803 -5.76 -42.53 -17.33
N ALA A 804 -5.09 -42.75 -16.20
CA ALA A 804 -5.71 -42.75 -14.88
C ALA A 804 -6.33 -41.40 -14.51
N ALA A 805 -5.76 -40.30 -15.02
CA ALA A 805 -6.30 -38.94 -14.88
C ALA A 805 -7.40 -38.61 -15.92
N GLY A 806 -7.86 -39.60 -16.72
CA GLY A 806 -8.91 -39.43 -17.72
C GLY A 806 -8.47 -38.80 -19.04
N ARG A 807 -7.16 -38.75 -19.33
CA ARG A 807 -6.59 -38.23 -20.59
C ARG A 807 -6.14 -39.36 -21.50
N THR A 808 -6.26 -39.19 -22.80
CA THR A 808 -5.76 -40.18 -23.77
C THR A 808 -4.27 -39.94 -24.05
N PRO A 809 -3.37 -40.89 -23.74
CA PRO A 809 -1.96 -40.72 -24.02
C PRO A 809 -1.68 -40.77 -25.52
N ILE A 810 -0.58 -40.16 -25.95
CA ILE A 810 -0.12 -40.28 -27.33
C ILE A 810 0.34 -41.72 -27.63
N SER A 811 0.27 -42.14 -28.89
CA SER A 811 0.63 -43.50 -29.34
C SER A 811 2.00 -43.96 -28.85
N MET A 812 2.99 -43.06 -28.80
CA MET A 812 4.34 -43.36 -28.29
C MET A 812 4.37 -43.74 -26.80
N MET A 813 3.46 -43.19 -26.00
CA MET A 813 3.32 -43.42 -24.56
C MET A 813 2.26 -44.48 -24.24
N ASP A 814 1.67 -45.10 -25.26
CA ASP A 814 0.64 -46.11 -25.10
C ASP A 814 1.24 -47.53 -25.15
N ARG A 815 1.23 -48.22 -24.01
CA ARG A 815 1.70 -49.61 -23.91
C ARG A 815 0.86 -50.61 -24.72
N GLU A 816 -0.34 -50.23 -25.15
CA GLU A 816 -1.20 -51.05 -26.01
C GLU A 816 -0.81 -50.99 -27.50
N GLN A 817 0.13 -50.11 -27.88
CA GLN A 817 0.58 -49.93 -29.26
C GLN A 817 2.09 -50.18 -29.44
N PRO A 818 2.63 -51.37 -29.06
CA PRO A 818 4.07 -51.64 -29.09
C PRO A 818 4.66 -51.61 -30.51
N ASP A 819 3.85 -51.88 -31.54
CA ASP A 819 4.28 -51.87 -32.94
C ASP A 819 4.73 -50.48 -33.43
N GLN A 820 4.29 -49.41 -32.75
CA GLN A 820 4.64 -48.03 -33.09
C GLN A 820 6.02 -47.63 -32.56
N GLN A 821 6.65 -48.45 -31.71
CA GLN A 821 7.96 -48.15 -31.12
C GLN A 821 9.04 -47.96 -32.19
N ALA A 822 9.13 -48.92 -33.13
CA ALA A 822 10.16 -48.89 -34.17
C ALA A 822 9.99 -47.67 -35.09
N ALA A 823 8.76 -47.37 -35.51
CA ALA A 823 8.46 -46.19 -36.32
C ALA A 823 8.79 -44.88 -35.58
N SER A 824 8.45 -44.81 -34.28
CA SER A 824 8.76 -43.66 -33.43
C SER A 824 10.26 -43.44 -33.28
N GLN A 825 11.04 -44.51 -33.12
CA GLN A 825 12.51 -44.44 -33.06
C GLN A 825 13.11 -43.97 -34.40
N VAL A 826 12.61 -44.45 -35.54
CA VAL A 826 13.04 -43.96 -36.86
C VAL A 826 12.78 -42.46 -37.00
N GLY A 827 11.59 -42.00 -36.59
CA GLY A 827 11.22 -40.58 -36.60
C GLY A 827 12.14 -39.74 -35.70
N PHE A 828 12.40 -40.21 -34.48
CA PHE A 828 13.26 -39.53 -33.50
C PHE A 828 14.71 -39.41 -33.97
N LEU A 829 15.31 -40.51 -34.44
CA LEU A 829 16.70 -40.53 -34.91
C LEU A 829 16.89 -39.63 -36.14
N ASN A 830 15.95 -39.68 -37.08
CA ASN A 830 16.01 -38.90 -38.31
C ASN A 830 15.70 -37.41 -38.09
N GLY A 831 14.77 -37.10 -37.19
CA GLY A 831 14.31 -35.72 -36.92
C GLY A 831 15.20 -34.93 -35.96
N ILE A 832 15.81 -35.59 -34.97
CA ILE A 832 16.52 -34.92 -33.87
C ILE A 832 18.00 -35.35 -33.80
N CYS A 833 18.27 -36.64 -33.67
CA CYS A 833 19.62 -37.14 -33.36
C CYS A 833 20.63 -36.91 -34.50
N ILE A 834 20.34 -37.43 -35.70
CA ILE A 834 21.22 -37.28 -36.87
C ILE A 834 21.46 -35.81 -37.20
N PRO A 835 20.43 -34.95 -37.24
CA PRO A 835 20.66 -33.55 -37.51
C PRO A 835 21.50 -32.85 -36.43
N CYS A 836 21.38 -33.25 -35.16
CA CYS A 836 22.22 -32.75 -34.06
C CYS A 836 23.68 -33.18 -34.25
N TYR A 837 23.95 -34.48 -34.42
CA TYR A 837 25.31 -34.99 -34.60
C TYR A 837 25.97 -34.49 -35.88
N SER A 838 25.20 -34.28 -36.96
CA SER A 838 25.71 -33.72 -38.21
C SER A 838 26.21 -32.29 -38.02
N LEU A 839 25.50 -31.49 -37.21
CA LEU A 839 25.88 -30.12 -36.91
C LEU A 839 27.12 -30.07 -36.03
N LEU A 840 27.18 -30.93 -35.01
CA LEU A 840 28.35 -31.05 -34.13
C LEU A 840 29.59 -31.51 -34.90
N TYR A 841 29.48 -32.55 -35.72
CA TYR A 841 30.56 -33.10 -36.54
C TYR A 841 31.18 -32.07 -37.50
N ARG A 842 30.36 -31.17 -38.07
CA ARG A 842 30.88 -30.13 -38.97
C ARG A 842 31.81 -29.12 -38.27
N LEU A 843 31.63 -28.90 -36.96
CA LEU A 843 32.46 -27.97 -36.17
C LEU A 843 33.53 -28.70 -35.35
N ILE A 844 33.27 -29.94 -34.95
CA ILE A 844 34.17 -30.80 -34.16
C ILE A 844 34.26 -32.17 -34.89
N PRO A 845 35.18 -32.32 -35.85
CA PRO A 845 35.30 -33.53 -36.67
C PRO A 845 35.50 -34.82 -35.87
N GLU A 846 36.05 -34.72 -34.65
CA GLU A 846 36.31 -35.83 -33.74
C GLU A 846 35.03 -36.50 -33.23
N THR A 847 33.86 -35.86 -33.38
CA THR A 847 32.56 -36.43 -33.01
C THR A 847 31.93 -37.28 -34.12
N LYS A 848 32.66 -37.54 -35.21
CA LYS A 848 32.23 -38.43 -36.32
C LYS A 848 31.70 -39.80 -35.85
N PRO A 849 32.30 -40.48 -34.85
CA PRO A 849 31.79 -41.77 -34.38
C PRO A 849 30.34 -41.74 -33.92
N LEU A 850 29.88 -40.63 -33.31
CA LEU A 850 28.50 -40.47 -32.86
C LEU A 850 27.52 -40.50 -34.03
N LEU A 851 27.84 -39.75 -35.09
CA LEU A 851 27.01 -39.68 -36.30
C LEU A 851 26.96 -41.02 -37.04
N GLU A 852 28.11 -41.67 -37.23
CA GLU A 852 28.20 -42.94 -37.96
C GLU A 852 27.42 -44.06 -37.24
N MET A 853 27.54 -44.16 -35.92
CA MET A 853 26.81 -45.18 -35.16
C MET A 853 25.31 -44.90 -35.12
N CYS A 854 24.92 -43.64 -34.94
CA CYS A 854 23.51 -43.24 -35.00
C CYS A 854 22.88 -43.60 -36.37
N GLN A 855 23.61 -43.42 -37.48
CA GLN A 855 23.15 -43.81 -38.81
C GLN A 855 23.03 -45.33 -38.98
N LYS A 856 23.97 -46.11 -38.41
CA LYS A 856 23.88 -47.58 -38.37
C LYS A 856 22.65 -48.05 -37.60
N ASN A 857 22.38 -47.44 -36.45
CA ASN A 857 21.21 -47.74 -35.63
C ASN A 857 19.91 -47.37 -36.34
N LEU A 858 19.85 -46.23 -37.03
CA LEU A 858 18.70 -45.84 -37.85
C LEU A 858 18.38 -46.89 -38.91
N ASN A 859 19.39 -47.41 -39.63
CA ASN A 859 19.17 -48.42 -40.66
C ASN A 859 18.60 -49.73 -40.07
N ARG A 860 19.07 -50.15 -38.88
CA ARG A 860 18.52 -51.31 -38.16
C ARG A 860 17.06 -51.07 -37.74
N TRP A 861 16.75 -49.91 -37.18
CA TRP A 861 15.37 -49.57 -36.80
C TRP A 861 14.42 -49.48 -38.01
N ARG A 862 14.89 -48.99 -39.16
CA ARG A 862 14.10 -49.00 -40.41
C ARG A 862 13.74 -50.41 -40.85
N SER A 863 14.70 -51.33 -40.86
CA SER A 863 14.45 -52.75 -41.16
C SER A 863 13.40 -53.34 -40.23
N ILE A 864 13.48 -53.06 -38.92
CA ILE A 864 12.50 -53.56 -37.95
C ILE A 864 11.11 -52.96 -38.19
N ALA A 865 11.03 -51.66 -38.51
CA ALA A 865 9.76 -51.02 -38.81
C ALA A 865 9.09 -51.60 -40.06
N GLU A 866 9.88 -51.87 -41.12
CA GLU A 866 9.41 -52.53 -42.35
C GLU A 866 8.94 -53.97 -42.09
N ASP A 867 9.66 -54.72 -41.24
CA ASP A 867 9.27 -56.07 -40.82
C ASP A 867 7.94 -56.08 -40.04
N VAL A 868 7.70 -55.08 -39.19
CA VAL A 868 6.44 -54.94 -38.44
C VAL A 868 5.28 -54.61 -39.40
N ILE A 869 5.50 -53.71 -40.35
CA ILE A 869 4.49 -53.34 -41.36
C ILE A 869 4.13 -54.55 -42.25
N SER A 870 5.14 -55.28 -42.73
CA SER A 870 4.92 -56.47 -43.57
C SER A 870 4.18 -57.58 -42.82
N LYS A 871 4.52 -57.84 -41.55
CA LYS A 871 3.79 -58.79 -40.70
C LYS A 871 2.33 -58.38 -40.50
N LYS A 872 2.06 -57.09 -40.24
CA LYS A 872 0.67 -56.60 -40.16
C LYS A 872 -0.10 -56.80 -41.46
N ALA A 873 0.49 -56.43 -42.59
CA ALA A 873 -0.12 -56.62 -43.91
C ALA A 873 -0.44 -58.09 -44.21
N SER A 874 0.40 -59.03 -43.74
CA SER A 874 0.18 -60.47 -43.88
C SER A 874 -0.87 -61.07 -42.93
N ILE A 875 -1.25 -60.37 -41.86
CA ILE A 875 -2.29 -60.81 -40.90
C ILE A 875 -3.66 -60.23 -41.30
N THR A 876 -3.68 -59.07 -41.98
CA THR A 876 -4.91 -58.43 -42.49
C THR A 876 -5.39 -58.95 -43.84
N ASN A 877 -4.53 -59.66 -44.57
CA ASN A 877 -4.88 -60.41 -45.79
C ASN A 877 -5.11 -61.87 -45.42
#